data_AF-A0A937PTN9-F1
#
_entry.id   AF-A0A937PTN9-F1
#
_cell.length_a   1.000
_cell.length_b   1.000
_cell.length_c   1.000
_cell.angle_alpha   90.00
_cell.angle_beta   90.00
_cell.angle_gamma   90.00
#
_symmetry.space_group_name_H-M   'P 1'
#
loop_
_entity.id
_entity.type
_entity.pdbx_description
1 polymer ?
#
loop_
_entity_poly.entity_id
_entity_poly.type
_entity_poly.pdbx_seq_one_letter_code
_entity_poly.pdbx_strand_id
1 'polypeptide(L)'
;MRNNPAAVQIVLAAAAVLAAAASGWAQAEAGAVSVEVVPSERHQTILGWGKTTPWMPSHPLLRDQCIEMAVNDFGLNRLRFEGLCGNSTERRSWEWLNDNDDPMTINWAAFNTASLDARAQEWLVPWKRAVEARGEPFDLYVSPSFFQGGSTGDLPPWMKDDPQEYAEWAVALLVRLREKHGIVPTYYSICNEAGNNNVFTPQVVLRMMKALVPRLRQEGFETTVQFPESVNAATAVRYVDAAKKDPEVWKWIGLISYHWYGSNNQASMVKLRDFARERGLPTAQTEFINLTIDHLYDDMVLGGVSYWEVYGLCSPDYGAALSHISSTTFRGGKWYWRFRQVSHFVRPGAVRVGCTSSDPAVRCLAFERDGRMVVVLINTTPPHTARTVMVRGLRPGLYGVSHCVGTGPTEELGVRRVGDDGALTVEVKRDSVLTVYGRDDANRPPTVIEWRSQPEFLKRPAEALDLRCDATDPEGDVLRYRWSVVSQPEGAAAGLWLARADAATARATGLTRPGEYVFRVAVGDGHHTVRRHLLVRSFEGNQPPVPMDVHNRIPVWVRVKDGGTLLRAGAWDVEGDRVTLRWSVARQPDGAAARVEEGEKGAWKATGMTVPGDYVFRLEASDGHHTVAAEHTVPVYP
;
A
#
# COMPACT_ATOMS: atom_id res chain seq x y z
N MET A 1 -63.03 0.39 -27.39
CA MET A 1 -63.01 -0.58 -28.50
C MET A 1 -61.58 -0.72 -29.02
N ARG A 2 -61.07 -1.96 -29.13
CA ARG A 2 -59.75 -2.44 -29.65
C ARG A 2 -58.54 -2.11 -28.74
N ASN A 3 -58.06 -3.02 -27.88
CA ASN A 3 -57.23 -4.24 -28.07
C ASN A 3 -55.92 -4.02 -28.85
N ASN A 4 -54.77 -4.05 -28.15
CA ASN A 4 -53.70 -5.07 -28.35
C ASN A 4 -52.64 -5.01 -27.22
N PRO A 5 -52.29 -6.14 -26.54
CA PRO A 5 -51.23 -6.19 -25.53
C PRO A 5 -50.00 -6.96 -26.05
N ALA A 6 -48.83 -6.33 -26.05
CA ALA A 6 -47.54 -7.02 -26.13
C ALA A 6 -46.39 -6.07 -25.76
N ALA A 7 -46.05 -6.00 -24.48
CA ALA A 7 -44.69 -5.78 -23.98
C ALA A 7 -44.71 -5.74 -22.45
N VAL A 8 -44.01 -6.68 -21.83
CA VAL A 8 -43.16 -6.58 -20.63
C VAL A 8 -43.19 -7.96 -19.95
N GLN A 9 -42.38 -8.87 -20.49
CA GLN A 9 -41.82 -9.97 -19.73
C GLN A 9 -40.37 -9.59 -19.36
N ILE A 10 -39.89 -10.16 -18.24
CA ILE A 10 -38.55 -10.04 -17.65
C ILE A 10 -38.42 -8.91 -16.61
N VAL A 11 -39.14 -9.07 -15.49
CA VAL A 11 -38.59 -8.93 -14.13
C VAL A 11 -39.43 -9.86 -13.24
N LEU A 12 -39.03 -11.12 -13.09
CA LEU A 12 -39.53 -12.04 -12.05
C LEU A 12 -38.70 -13.33 -12.11
N ALA A 13 -37.45 -13.26 -11.65
CA ALA A 13 -36.62 -14.45 -11.39
C ALA A 13 -35.68 -14.27 -10.18
N ALA A 14 -36.11 -13.50 -9.17
CA ALA A 14 -35.37 -13.30 -7.92
C ALA A 14 -36.25 -13.37 -6.66
N ALA A 15 -37.47 -13.92 -6.76
CA ALA A 15 -38.42 -13.97 -5.63
C ALA A 15 -38.94 -15.37 -5.30
N ALA A 16 -38.31 -16.45 -5.80
CA ALA A 16 -38.84 -17.81 -5.65
C ALA A 16 -37.81 -18.83 -5.14
N VAL A 17 -37.00 -18.47 -4.14
CA VAL A 17 -36.24 -19.44 -3.31
C VAL A 17 -36.54 -19.29 -1.80
N LEU A 18 -37.41 -18.36 -1.41
CA LEU A 18 -37.68 -18.03 0.00
C LEU A 18 -38.82 -18.82 0.68
N ALA A 19 -39.14 -20.05 0.22
CA ALA A 19 -40.28 -20.78 0.78
C ALA A 19 -40.10 -22.30 0.99
N ALA A 20 -38.86 -22.82 1.08
CA ALA A 20 -38.66 -24.25 1.38
C ALA A 20 -37.40 -24.57 2.23
N ALA A 21 -37.07 -23.72 3.19
CA ALA A 21 -36.07 -24.02 4.24
C ALA A 21 -36.55 -23.63 5.65
N ALA A 22 -37.87 -23.66 5.87
CA ALA A 22 -38.48 -23.40 7.17
C ALA A 22 -38.96 -24.70 7.82
N SER A 23 -38.02 -25.57 8.23
CA SER A 23 -38.29 -26.59 9.24
C SER A 23 -36.97 -27.02 9.89
N GLY A 24 -36.61 -26.30 10.95
CA GLY A 24 -35.37 -26.50 11.71
C GLY A 24 -34.87 -25.23 12.41
N TRP A 25 -35.76 -24.32 12.79
CA TRP A 25 -35.37 -23.08 13.48
C TRP A 25 -35.34 -23.35 14.98
N ALA A 26 -34.15 -23.64 15.51
CA ALA A 26 -33.88 -23.47 16.94
C ALA A 26 -34.08 -21.99 17.29
N GLN A 27 -34.87 -21.72 18.33
CA GLN A 27 -35.24 -20.38 18.79
C GLN A 27 -33.99 -19.48 18.89
N ALA A 28 -33.90 -18.46 18.03
CA ALA A 28 -33.04 -17.33 18.29
C ALA A 28 -33.49 -16.70 19.62
N GLU A 29 -32.54 -16.36 20.50
CA GLU A 29 -32.85 -15.49 21.64
C GLU A 29 -33.52 -14.23 21.09
N ALA A 30 -34.71 -13.89 21.59
CA ALA A 30 -35.49 -12.78 21.09
C ALA A 30 -34.67 -11.47 21.16
N GLY A 31 -34.22 -10.96 20.01
CA GLY A 31 -33.46 -9.71 19.88
C GLY A 31 -32.07 -9.80 19.26
N ALA A 32 -31.51 -11.00 19.04
CA ALA A 32 -30.20 -11.14 18.37
C ALA A 32 -30.31 -10.97 16.84
N VAL A 33 -29.29 -10.36 16.22
CA VAL A 33 -29.14 -10.30 14.75
C VAL A 33 -28.65 -11.66 14.25
N SER A 34 -29.30 -12.25 13.25
CA SER A 34 -28.83 -13.49 12.61
C SER A 34 -27.91 -13.15 11.45
N VAL A 35 -26.76 -13.82 11.37
CA VAL A 35 -25.85 -13.79 10.22
C VAL A 35 -25.73 -15.21 9.67
N GLU A 36 -26.17 -15.41 8.43
CA GLU A 36 -26.14 -16.71 7.75
C GLU A 36 -24.95 -16.79 6.80
N VAL A 37 -24.04 -17.73 7.05
CA VAL A 37 -22.95 -18.11 6.14
C VAL A 37 -23.41 -19.27 5.25
N VAL A 38 -23.21 -19.14 3.94
CA VAL A 38 -23.62 -20.14 2.93
C VAL A 38 -22.40 -20.58 2.13
N PRO A 39 -21.61 -21.57 2.60
CA PRO A 39 -20.36 -21.98 1.96
C PRO A 39 -20.50 -22.49 0.50
N SER A 40 -21.69 -22.96 0.14
CA SER A 40 -22.01 -23.41 -1.22
C SER A 40 -22.15 -22.26 -2.22
N GLU A 41 -22.47 -21.05 -1.77
CA GLU A 41 -22.48 -19.86 -2.63
C GLU A 41 -21.06 -19.31 -2.72
N ARG A 42 -20.35 -19.62 -3.81
CA ARG A 42 -18.95 -19.22 -4.00
C ARG A 42 -18.85 -18.03 -4.95
N HIS A 43 -17.99 -17.08 -4.62
CA HIS A 43 -17.73 -15.88 -5.43
C HIS A 43 -16.26 -15.85 -5.89
N GLN A 44 -15.57 -14.72 -5.74
CA GLN A 44 -14.17 -14.57 -6.15
C GLN A 44 -13.19 -15.24 -5.17
N THR A 45 -12.02 -15.60 -5.69
CA THR A 45 -10.87 -16.02 -4.88
C THR A 45 -10.02 -14.79 -4.55
N ILE A 46 -9.60 -14.64 -3.30
CA ILE A 46 -8.64 -13.63 -2.89
C ILE A 46 -7.26 -14.08 -3.33
N LEU A 47 -6.60 -13.25 -4.13
CA LEU A 47 -5.29 -13.52 -4.71
C LEU A 47 -4.20 -12.66 -4.05
N GLY A 48 -4.54 -11.48 -3.54
CA GLY A 48 -3.58 -10.75 -2.73
C GLY A 48 -4.05 -9.45 -2.10
N TRP A 49 -3.30 -9.06 -1.08
CA TRP A 49 -3.41 -7.79 -0.41
C TRP A 49 -2.14 -7.01 -0.71
N GLY A 50 -2.30 -5.81 -1.26
CA GLY A 50 -1.19 -5.06 -1.81
C GLY A 50 -1.03 -3.66 -1.28
N LYS A 51 0.07 -3.04 -1.71
CA LYS A 51 0.39 -1.64 -1.45
C LYS A 51 1.35 -1.11 -2.50
N THR A 52 1.46 0.20 -2.60
CA THR A 52 2.59 0.82 -3.30
C THR A 52 3.91 0.60 -2.56
N THR A 53 4.93 0.16 -3.29
CA THR A 53 6.29 -0.06 -2.78
C THR A 53 6.83 1.25 -2.19
N PRO A 54 7.41 1.24 -0.98
CA PRO A 54 8.01 2.45 -0.42
C PRO A 54 9.01 3.11 -1.36
N TRP A 55 9.06 4.44 -1.30
CA TRP A 55 9.89 5.26 -2.20
C TRP A 55 11.25 5.59 -1.61
N MET A 56 11.33 5.82 -0.30
CA MET A 56 12.55 6.26 0.38
C MET A 56 13.37 5.08 0.92
N PRO A 57 14.72 5.21 1.00
CA PRO A 57 15.51 4.26 1.76
C PRO A 57 15.14 4.37 3.25
N SER A 58 15.37 3.31 4.01
CA SER A 58 15.17 3.34 5.45
C SER A 58 16.38 2.76 6.17
N HIS A 59 16.50 3.05 7.46
CA HIS A 59 17.47 2.33 8.27
C HIS A 59 17.14 0.82 8.22
N PRO A 60 18.10 -0.09 7.97
CA PRO A 60 17.80 -1.50 7.72
C PRO A 60 16.95 -2.17 8.80
N LEU A 61 17.21 -1.90 10.08
CA LEU A 61 16.40 -2.41 11.20
C LEU A 61 14.92 -2.00 11.09
N LEU A 62 14.68 -0.77 10.66
CA LEU A 62 13.34 -0.22 10.55
C LEU A 62 12.62 -0.73 9.31
N ARG A 63 13.35 -0.82 8.18
CA ARG A 63 12.87 -1.49 6.96
C ARG A 63 12.40 -2.90 7.28
N ASP A 64 13.25 -3.70 7.92
CA ASP A 64 12.96 -5.12 8.18
C ASP A 64 11.74 -5.27 9.12
N GLN A 65 11.56 -4.36 10.09
CA GLN A 65 10.34 -4.31 10.91
C GLN A 65 9.09 -3.88 10.13
N CYS A 66 9.18 -2.88 9.23
CA CYS A 66 8.05 -2.50 8.35
C CYS A 66 7.65 -3.69 7.48
N ILE A 67 8.60 -4.46 6.96
CA ILE A 67 8.32 -5.69 6.19
C ILE A 67 7.73 -6.78 7.07
N GLU A 68 8.28 -7.05 8.25
CA GLU A 68 7.74 -8.05 9.18
C GLU A 68 6.28 -7.75 9.52
N MET A 69 5.97 -6.50 9.88
CA MET A 69 4.59 -6.13 10.22
C MET A 69 3.69 -6.10 9.00
N ALA A 70 4.14 -5.60 7.86
CA ALA A 70 3.30 -5.54 6.67
C ALA A 70 3.01 -6.94 6.11
N VAL A 71 4.02 -7.80 6.08
CA VAL A 71 3.89 -9.15 5.53
C VAL A 71 3.29 -10.07 6.58
N ASN A 72 3.96 -10.29 7.72
CA ASN A 72 3.60 -11.37 8.65
C ASN A 72 2.38 -11.05 9.52
N ASP A 73 2.25 -9.81 10.00
CA ASP A 73 1.08 -9.40 10.77
C ASP A 73 -0.06 -8.95 9.85
N PHE A 74 0.14 -7.88 9.09
CA PHE A 74 -0.92 -7.29 8.30
C PHE A 74 -1.35 -8.14 7.10
N GLY A 75 -0.47 -9.02 6.63
CA GLY A 75 -0.84 -10.03 5.67
C GLY A 75 -0.66 -9.63 4.20
N LEU A 76 0.14 -8.62 3.90
CA LEU A 76 0.40 -8.23 2.52
C LEU A 76 1.31 -9.25 1.82
N ASN A 77 0.93 -9.61 0.60
CA ASN A 77 1.71 -10.50 -0.27
C ASN A 77 1.98 -9.88 -1.65
N ARG A 78 1.48 -8.66 -1.89
CA ARG A 78 1.57 -7.97 -3.18
C ARG A 78 2.23 -6.60 -3.05
N LEU A 79 3.02 -6.22 -4.05
CA LEU A 79 3.53 -4.85 -4.21
C LEU A 79 3.18 -4.27 -5.59
N ARG A 80 2.79 -3.00 -5.60
CA ARG A 80 2.76 -2.11 -6.77
C ARG A 80 4.10 -1.38 -6.87
N PHE A 81 4.80 -1.54 -7.98
CA PHE A 81 6.13 -0.94 -8.19
C PHE A 81 6.11 0.09 -9.32
N GLU A 82 6.27 1.37 -8.97
CA GLU A 82 6.25 2.46 -9.94
C GLU A 82 7.54 2.63 -10.76
N GLY A 83 8.50 1.70 -10.65
CA GLY A 83 9.79 1.84 -11.35
C GLY A 83 10.59 3.05 -10.89
N LEU A 84 11.28 3.73 -11.81
CA LEU A 84 11.90 5.03 -11.56
C LEU A 84 11.24 6.05 -12.48
N CYS A 85 10.21 6.73 -11.96
CA CYS A 85 9.51 7.82 -12.65
C CYS A 85 9.88 9.16 -12.02
N GLY A 86 9.72 10.24 -12.79
CA GLY A 86 9.96 11.61 -12.32
C GLY A 86 11.42 12.00 -12.20
N ASN A 87 11.64 13.16 -11.61
CA ASN A 87 12.92 13.82 -11.51
C ASN A 87 13.17 14.23 -10.07
N SER A 88 14.36 13.94 -9.54
CA SER A 88 14.77 14.47 -8.24
C SER A 88 16.28 14.60 -8.16
N THR A 89 16.77 15.37 -7.20
CA THR A 89 18.22 15.58 -6.98
C THR A 89 18.99 14.29 -6.77
N GLU A 90 18.39 13.32 -6.08
CA GLU A 90 19.06 12.07 -5.69
C GLU A 90 18.80 10.93 -6.68
N ARG A 91 17.86 11.10 -7.61
CA ARG A 91 17.42 10.03 -8.51
C ARG A 91 17.04 10.56 -9.88
N ARG A 92 17.66 9.99 -10.91
CA ARG A 92 17.26 10.15 -12.31
C ARG A 92 16.14 9.15 -12.66
N SER A 93 15.29 9.50 -13.62
CA SER A 93 14.35 8.55 -14.26
C SER A 93 15.05 7.27 -14.70
N TRP A 94 14.27 6.21 -14.90
CA TRP A 94 14.77 4.93 -15.39
C TRP A 94 15.60 5.08 -16.66
N GLU A 95 15.03 5.81 -17.61
CA GLU A 95 15.66 6.28 -18.82
C GLU A 95 15.26 7.74 -18.95
N TRP A 96 16.26 8.60 -19.10
CA TRP A 96 15.98 10.02 -19.25
C TRP A 96 15.78 10.31 -20.73
N LEU A 97 16.86 10.27 -21.51
CA LEU A 97 16.82 10.36 -22.97
C LEU A 97 16.70 8.99 -23.60
N ASN A 98 16.11 8.95 -24.80
CA ASN A 98 16.16 7.78 -25.67
C ASN A 98 17.60 7.28 -25.73
N ASP A 99 17.81 6.04 -25.35
CA ASP A 99 19.12 5.44 -25.17
C ASP A 99 19.88 5.31 -26.52
N ASN A 100 19.13 5.14 -27.61
CA ASN A 100 19.51 5.17 -29.01
C ASN A 100 18.25 5.29 -29.92
N ASP A 101 18.35 5.11 -31.25
CA ASP A 101 17.20 5.22 -32.18
C ASP A 101 16.64 3.83 -32.62
N ASP A 102 17.19 2.73 -32.08
CA ASP A 102 16.77 1.35 -32.38
C ASP A 102 16.06 0.73 -31.16
N PRO A 103 14.70 0.68 -31.16
CA PRO A 103 13.90 0.16 -30.03
C PRO A 103 14.06 -1.37 -29.82
N MET A 104 14.93 -2.00 -30.60
CA MET A 104 15.26 -3.41 -30.51
C MET A 104 16.54 -3.68 -29.72
N THR A 105 17.32 -2.64 -29.37
CA THR A 105 18.67 -2.78 -28.81
C THR A 105 18.88 -1.93 -27.55
N ILE A 106 18.93 -2.57 -26.38
CA ILE A 106 19.10 -1.85 -25.09
C ILE A 106 20.54 -1.35 -24.92
N ASN A 107 20.72 -0.04 -24.85
CA ASN A 107 21.96 0.63 -24.45
C ASN A 107 21.96 0.92 -22.95
N TRP A 108 22.36 -0.08 -22.15
CA TRP A 108 22.37 -0.03 -20.67
C TRP A 108 23.10 1.17 -20.05
N ALA A 109 24.04 1.81 -20.76
CA ALA A 109 24.75 2.98 -20.24
C ALA A 109 23.84 4.23 -20.09
N ALA A 110 22.71 4.26 -20.80
CA ALA A 110 21.72 5.34 -20.71
C ALA A 110 20.72 5.16 -19.55
N PHE A 111 20.61 3.94 -18.99
CA PHE A 111 19.64 3.61 -17.95
C PHE A 111 20.20 3.83 -16.55
N ASN A 112 19.36 4.30 -15.63
CA ASN A 112 19.68 4.44 -14.21
C ASN A 112 19.60 3.09 -13.46
N THR A 113 20.47 2.15 -13.82
CA THR A 113 20.52 0.81 -13.22
C THR A 113 20.85 0.84 -11.73
N ALA A 114 21.70 1.78 -11.29
CA ALA A 114 22.13 1.87 -9.90
C ALA A 114 20.96 2.18 -8.95
N SER A 115 20.12 3.18 -9.28
CA SER A 115 18.95 3.49 -8.44
C SER A 115 17.89 2.40 -8.48
N LEU A 116 17.70 1.74 -9.63
CA LEU A 116 16.73 0.65 -9.75
C LEU A 116 17.18 -0.54 -8.87
N ASP A 117 18.45 -0.91 -8.99
CA ASP A 117 19.03 -2.01 -8.22
C ASP A 117 18.99 -1.72 -6.71
N ALA A 118 19.32 -0.50 -6.29
CA ALA A 118 19.23 -0.10 -4.90
C ALA A 118 17.79 -0.21 -4.37
N ARG A 119 16.79 0.25 -5.14
CA ARG A 119 15.37 0.16 -4.74
C ARG A 119 14.87 -1.28 -4.66
N ALA A 120 15.30 -2.14 -5.59
CA ALA A 120 14.96 -3.55 -5.60
C ALA A 120 15.60 -4.30 -4.41
N GLN A 121 16.88 -4.06 -4.13
CA GLN A 121 17.59 -4.66 -2.99
C GLN A 121 17.07 -4.16 -1.65
N GLU A 122 16.71 -2.88 -1.57
CA GLU A 122 16.13 -2.30 -0.37
C GLU A 122 14.76 -2.87 -0.11
N TRP A 123 13.81 -2.80 -1.05
CA TRP A 123 12.41 -3.11 -0.73
C TRP A 123 11.88 -4.41 -1.33
N LEU A 124 12.19 -4.72 -2.59
CA LEU A 124 11.53 -5.84 -3.27
C LEU A 124 12.09 -7.20 -2.83
N VAL A 125 13.42 -7.34 -2.75
CA VAL A 125 14.07 -8.62 -2.41
C VAL A 125 13.73 -9.05 -0.97
N PRO A 126 13.85 -8.19 0.07
CA PRO A 126 13.50 -8.59 1.42
C PRO A 126 12.00 -8.85 1.59
N TRP A 127 11.14 -8.12 0.86
CA TRP A 127 9.69 -8.36 0.87
C TRP A 127 9.32 -9.71 0.26
N LYS A 128 9.87 -10.02 -0.92
CA LYS A 128 9.70 -11.33 -1.57
C LYS A 128 10.08 -12.45 -0.61
N ARG A 129 11.26 -12.36 0.02
CA ARG A 129 11.73 -13.34 1.01
C ARG A 129 10.76 -13.49 2.18
N ALA A 130 10.24 -12.39 2.72
CA ALA A 130 9.29 -12.45 3.82
C ALA A 130 7.96 -13.14 3.44
N VAL A 131 7.44 -12.86 2.24
CA VAL A 131 6.21 -13.49 1.74
C VAL A 131 6.42 -14.98 1.48
N GLU A 132 7.51 -15.35 0.81
CA GLU A 132 7.81 -16.74 0.48
C GLU A 132 8.16 -17.58 1.72
N ALA A 133 8.77 -16.98 2.75
CA ALA A 133 9.02 -17.64 4.02
C ALA A 133 7.73 -18.09 4.73
N ARG A 134 6.58 -17.50 4.38
CA ARG A 134 5.25 -17.92 4.85
C ARG A 134 4.58 -19.00 3.98
N GLY A 135 5.23 -19.42 2.90
CA GLY A 135 4.64 -20.34 1.92
C GLY A 135 3.57 -19.70 1.03
N GLU A 136 3.61 -18.37 0.86
CA GLU A 136 2.71 -17.65 -0.04
C GLU A 136 3.47 -17.13 -1.27
N PRO A 137 2.81 -17.02 -2.44
CA PRO A 137 3.42 -16.42 -3.61
C PRO A 137 3.56 -14.90 -3.41
N PHE A 138 4.78 -14.40 -3.63
CA PHE A 138 5.01 -12.96 -3.75
C PHE A 138 4.48 -12.48 -5.10
N ASP A 139 3.50 -11.59 -5.06
CA ASP A 139 2.95 -10.96 -6.25
C ASP A 139 3.53 -9.54 -6.42
N LEU A 140 3.88 -9.20 -7.66
CA LEU A 140 4.40 -7.89 -8.01
C LEU A 140 3.77 -7.45 -9.31
N TYR A 141 3.46 -6.18 -9.41
CA TYR A 141 3.23 -5.56 -10.70
C TYR A 141 3.95 -4.23 -10.86
N VAL A 142 4.31 -3.92 -12.09
CA VAL A 142 4.96 -2.65 -12.45
C VAL A 142 3.89 -1.70 -12.99
N SER A 143 3.88 -0.46 -12.47
CA SER A 143 2.89 0.57 -12.79
C SER A 143 3.57 1.94 -12.92
N PRO A 144 4.07 2.29 -14.12
CA PRO A 144 4.75 3.54 -14.32
C PRO A 144 3.76 4.71 -14.29
N SER A 145 4.18 5.85 -13.73
CA SER A 145 3.34 7.04 -13.54
C SER A 145 3.82 8.19 -14.42
N PHE A 146 2.92 8.78 -15.21
CA PHE A 146 3.21 9.94 -16.06
C PHE A 146 2.07 10.95 -15.90
N PHE A 147 2.32 12.07 -15.22
CA PHE A 147 1.29 13.08 -14.94
C PHE A 147 1.75 14.46 -15.40
N GLN A 148 0.91 15.10 -16.22
CA GLN A 148 1.14 16.47 -16.66
C GLN A 148 1.15 17.41 -15.45
N GLY A 149 2.31 18.02 -15.21
CA GLY A 149 2.52 18.91 -14.07
C GLY A 149 2.63 18.23 -12.71
N GLY A 150 2.61 16.88 -12.62
CA GLY A 150 2.97 16.12 -11.41
C GLY A 150 4.49 16.02 -11.23
N SER A 151 4.93 15.44 -10.10
CA SER A 151 6.37 15.16 -9.84
C SER A 151 6.93 14.03 -10.70
N THR A 152 6.08 13.21 -11.32
CA THR A 152 6.51 12.15 -12.22
C THR A 152 6.78 12.62 -13.65
N GLY A 153 6.29 13.81 -14.02
CA GLY A 153 6.44 14.37 -15.36
C GLY A 153 5.48 13.77 -16.39
N ASP A 154 5.36 14.45 -17.54
CA ASP A 154 4.62 13.93 -18.69
C ASP A 154 5.44 12.82 -19.38
N LEU A 155 4.77 12.02 -20.21
CA LEU A 155 5.43 11.03 -21.05
C LEU A 155 6.44 11.71 -21.99
N PRO A 156 7.72 11.26 -22.05
CA PRO A 156 8.69 11.84 -22.97
C PRO A 156 8.21 11.76 -24.42
N PRO A 157 8.52 12.76 -25.27
CA PRO A 157 8.07 12.77 -26.67
C PRO A 157 8.47 11.52 -27.46
N TRP A 158 9.68 11.00 -27.24
CA TRP A 158 10.19 9.82 -27.94
C TRP A 158 9.34 8.56 -27.65
N MET A 159 8.95 8.31 -26.40
CA MET A 159 7.99 7.23 -26.07
C MET A 159 6.58 7.49 -26.58
N LYS A 160 6.16 8.75 -26.62
CA LYS A 160 4.81 9.12 -27.05
C LYS A 160 4.62 8.89 -28.55
N ASP A 161 5.65 9.23 -29.33
CA ASP A 161 5.62 9.21 -30.78
C ASP A 161 5.95 7.81 -31.32
N ASP A 162 6.75 7.01 -30.59
CA ASP A 162 7.02 5.60 -30.91
C ASP A 162 6.70 4.63 -29.75
N PRO A 163 5.61 3.84 -29.85
CA PRO A 163 5.30 2.80 -28.89
C PRO A 163 6.34 1.67 -28.76
N GLN A 164 7.23 1.48 -29.74
CA GLN A 164 8.31 0.50 -29.65
C GLN A 164 9.40 0.95 -28.68
N GLU A 165 9.70 2.24 -28.64
CA GLU A 165 10.63 2.80 -27.64
C GLU A 165 10.08 2.67 -26.21
N TYR A 166 8.78 2.88 -26.06
CA TYR A 166 8.12 2.57 -24.79
C TYR A 166 8.26 1.07 -24.42
N ALA A 167 8.17 0.17 -25.40
CA ALA A 167 8.32 -1.26 -25.16
C ALA A 167 9.75 -1.61 -24.74
N GLU A 168 10.78 -1.03 -25.37
CA GLU A 168 12.16 -1.18 -24.94
C GLU A 168 12.36 -0.72 -23.50
N TRP A 169 11.93 0.50 -23.18
CA TRP A 169 12.02 1.07 -21.84
C TRP A 169 11.45 0.13 -20.76
N ALA A 170 10.26 -0.40 -21.02
CA ALA A 170 9.56 -1.32 -20.14
C ALA A 170 10.25 -2.69 -20.06
N VAL A 171 10.67 -3.26 -21.19
CA VAL A 171 11.38 -4.54 -21.27
C VAL A 171 12.71 -4.47 -20.52
N ALA A 172 13.49 -3.40 -20.71
CA ALA A 172 14.76 -3.19 -20.02
C ALA A 172 14.58 -3.23 -18.49
N LEU A 173 13.53 -2.58 -17.97
CA LEU A 173 13.22 -2.63 -16.53
C LEU A 173 12.92 -4.06 -16.07
N LEU A 174 12.08 -4.78 -16.80
CA LEU A 174 11.66 -6.14 -16.44
C LEU A 174 12.81 -7.15 -16.54
N VAL A 175 13.61 -7.07 -17.60
CA VAL A 175 14.84 -7.85 -17.77
C VAL A 175 15.80 -7.59 -16.62
N ARG A 176 16.03 -6.32 -16.25
CA ARG A 176 16.93 -6.00 -15.13
C ARG A 176 16.43 -6.59 -13.81
N LEU A 177 15.13 -6.48 -13.52
CA LEU A 177 14.54 -7.07 -12.31
C LEU A 177 14.71 -8.60 -12.27
N ARG A 178 14.47 -9.29 -13.39
CA ARG A 178 14.60 -10.74 -13.49
C ARG A 178 16.06 -11.18 -13.33
N GLU A 179 16.94 -10.68 -14.18
CA GLU A 179 18.32 -11.15 -14.28
C GLU A 179 19.15 -10.78 -13.05
N LYS A 180 18.95 -9.58 -12.49
CA LYS A 180 19.77 -9.09 -11.37
C LYS A 180 19.20 -9.47 -10.00
N HIS A 181 17.88 -9.52 -9.86
CA HIS A 181 17.22 -9.66 -8.56
C HIS A 181 16.33 -10.90 -8.44
N GLY A 182 16.16 -11.69 -9.51
CA GLY A 182 15.29 -12.86 -9.51
C GLY A 182 13.80 -12.50 -9.34
N ILE A 183 13.42 -11.31 -9.80
CA ILE A 183 12.06 -10.77 -9.66
C ILE A 183 11.40 -10.73 -11.03
N VAL A 184 10.31 -11.49 -11.19
CA VAL A 184 9.46 -11.46 -12.38
C VAL A 184 8.10 -10.90 -11.96
N PRO A 185 7.72 -9.69 -12.42
CA PRO A 185 6.38 -9.17 -12.17
C PRO A 185 5.31 -10.06 -12.80
N THR A 186 4.25 -10.37 -12.05
CA THR A 186 3.06 -11.09 -12.54
C THR A 186 2.32 -10.24 -13.57
N TYR A 187 2.16 -8.95 -13.25
CA TYR A 187 1.48 -7.99 -14.12
C TYR A 187 2.36 -6.78 -14.48
N TYR A 188 2.02 -6.19 -15.62
CA TYR A 188 2.50 -4.88 -16.04
C TYR A 188 1.28 -4.00 -16.36
N SER A 189 1.27 -2.77 -15.88
CA SER A 189 0.29 -1.75 -16.27
C SER A 189 0.97 -0.75 -17.19
N ILE A 190 0.31 -0.35 -18.28
CA ILE A 190 0.89 0.60 -19.23
C ILE A 190 1.08 1.99 -18.60
N CYS A 191 0.13 2.40 -17.77
CA CYS A 191 0.21 3.68 -17.09
C CYS A 191 -0.69 3.63 -15.86
N ASN A 192 -0.13 4.07 -14.75
CA ASN A 192 -0.91 4.44 -13.59
C ASN A 192 -1.94 5.51 -13.96
N GLU A 193 -3.19 5.32 -13.55
CA GLU A 193 -4.29 6.26 -13.77
C GLU A 193 -4.47 6.70 -15.24
N ALA A 194 -4.47 5.75 -16.17
CA ALA A 194 -4.69 6.05 -17.59
C ALA A 194 -5.94 6.93 -17.80
N GLY A 195 -5.76 8.08 -18.46
CA GLY A 195 -6.82 9.07 -18.72
C GLY A 195 -6.99 10.12 -17.63
N ASN A 196 -6.13 10.16 -16.62
CA ASN A 196 -6.13 11.20 -15.57
C ASN A 196 -4.96 12.17 -15.75
N ASN A 197 -5.21 13.32 -16.38
CA ASN A 197 -4.21 14.37 -16.55
C ASN A 197 -2.89 13.85 -17.18
N ASN A 198 -3.02 12.95 -18.15
CA ASN A 198 -1.93 12.32 -18.88
C ASN A 198 -2.36 11.97 -20.31
N VAL A 199 -1.40 11.66 -21.17
CA VAL A 199 -1.64 11.42 -22.61
C VAL A 199 -2.22 10.04 -22.93
N PHE A 200 -2.39 9.18 -21.94
CA PHE A 200 -2.73 7.77 -22.12
C PHE A 200 -4.22 7.57 -22.35
N THR A 201 -4.71 7.85 -23.56
CA THR A 201 -6.07 7.49 -24.00
C THR A 201 -6.20 5.98 -24.21
N PRO A 202 -7.43 5.42 -24.36
CA PRO A 202 -7.59 4.00 -24.66
C PRO A 202 -6.79 3.56 -25.90
N GLN A 203 -6.74 4.39 -26.94
CA GLN A 203 -6.00 4.07 -28.17
C GLN A 203 -4.48 4.06 -27.93
N VAL A 204 -3.96 4.99 -27.12
CA VAL A 204 -2.53 5.01 -26.76
C VAL A 204 -2.17 3.77 -25.95
N VAL A 205 -2.96 3.45 -24.92
CA VAL A 205 -2.74 2.25 -24.10
C VAL A 205 -2.74 0.99 -24.96
N LEU A 206 -3.72 0.81 -25.84
CA LEU A 206 -3.79 -0.38 -26.71
C LEU A 206 -2.61 -0.47 -27.68
N ARG A 207 -2.14 0.66 -28.25
CA ARG A 207 -0.94 0.66 -29.11
C ARG A 207 0.32 0.25 -28.34
N MET A 208 0.51 0.77 -27.13
CA MET A 208 1.65 0.40 -26.28
C MET A 208 1.59 -1.06 -25.83
N MET A 209 0.41 -1.60 -25.53
CA MET A 209 0.26 -3.04 -25.26
C MET A 209 0.69 -3.89 -26.45
N LYS A 210 0.32 -3.49 -27.67
CA LYS A 210 0.67 -4.21 -28.91
C LYS A 210 2.16 -4.13 -29.25
N ALA A 211 2.87 -3.11 -28.79
CA ALA A 211 4.32 -3.05 -28.88
C ALA A 211 4.97 -3.90 -27.77
N LEU A 212 4.54 -3.73 -26.52
CA LEU A 212 5.17 -4.33 -25.34
C LEU A 212 5.01 -5.85 -25.26
N VAL A 213 3.79 -6.37 -25.36
CA VAL A 213 3.54 -7.78 -25.00
C VAL A 213 4.26 -8.77 -25.93
N PRO A 214 4.29 -8.58 -27.26
CA PRO A 214 5.11 -9.42 -28.12
C PRO A 214 6.60 -9.42 -27.75
N ARG A 215 7.16 -8.26 -27.37
CA ARG A 215 8.56 -8.12 -26.92
C ARG A 215 8.79 -8.89 -25.62
N LEU A 216 7.86 -8.80 -24.65
CA LEU A 216 7.92 -9.61 -23.43
C LEU A 216 7.89 -11.12 -23.72
N ARG A 217 7.10 -11.57 -24.71
CA ARG A 217 7.06 -12.99 -25.10
C ARG A 217 8.36 -13.44 -25.78
N GLN A 218 8.98 -12.59 -26.60
CA GLN A 218 10.31 -12.86 -27.18
C GLN A 218 11.38 -13.01 -26.09
N GLU A 219 11.29 -12.19 -25.04
CA GLU A 219 12.16 -12.27 -23.86
C GLU A 219 11.79 -13.39 -22.87
N GLY A 220 10.78 -14.21 -23.17
CA GLY A 220 10.36 -15.35 -22.34
C GLY A 220 9.57 -14.99 -21.08
N PHE A 221 9.02 -13.78 -20.97
CA PHE A 221 8.14 -13.41 -19.86
C PHE A 221 6.72 -13.96 -20.06
N GLU A 222 6.14 -14.52 -18.99
CA GLU A 222 4.71 -14.84 -18.89
C GLU A 222 3.87 -13.67 -18.37
N THR A 223 4.51 -12.56 -17.97
CA THR A 223 3.87 -11.36 -17.46
C THR A 223 2.67 -10.95 -18.33
N THR A 224 1.54 -10.68 -17.69
CA THR A 224 0.30 -10.24 -18.34
C THR A 224 0.01 -8.78 -18.03
N VAL A 225 -0.99 -8.20 -18.69
CA VAL A 225 -1.35 -6.81 -18.49
C VAL A 225 -2.41 -6.69 -17.40
N GLN A 226 -2.15 -5.83 -16.41
CA GLN A 226 -3.18 -5.29 -15.53
C GLN A 226 -3.78 -4.06 -16.21
N PHE A 227 -5.08 -4.08 -16.47
CA PHE A 227 -5.73 -3.12 -17.34
C PHE A 227 -7.01 -2.55 -16.71
N PRO A 228 -7.31 -1.26 -16.85
CA PRO A 228 -6.46 -0.16 -17.32
C PRO A 228 -5.75 0.60 -16.19
N GLU A 229 -5.93 0.19 -14.92
CA GLU A 229 -5.45 0.93 -13.74
C GLU A 229 -5.89 2.40 -13.73
N SER A 230 -7.10 2.68 -14.21
CA SER A 230 -7.63 4.06 -14.27
C SER A 230 -7.90 4.64 -12.88
N VAL A 231 -7.88 5.98 -12.79
CA VAL A 231 -8.19 6.77 -11.59
C VAL A 231 -9.52 6.41 -10.90
N ASN A 232 -10.47 5.82 -11.63
CA ASN A 232 -11.71 5.31 -11.07
C ASN A 232 -12.39 4.23 -11.91
N ALA A 233 -13.38 3.55 -11.32
CA ALA A 233 -14.11 2.45 -11.98
C ALA A 233 -14.89 2.92 -13.22
N ALA A 234 -15.46 4.12 -13.19
CA ALA A 234 -16.20 4.67 -14.34
C ALA A 234 -15.28 4.91 -15.55
N THR A 235 -14.07 5.41 -15.29
CA THR A 235 -13.04 5.57 -16.31
C THR A 235 -12.61 4.20 -16.82
N ALA A 236 -12.37 3.24 -15.93
CA ALA A 236 -11.98 1.89 -16.33
C ALA A 236 -13.00 1.22 -17.28
N VAL A 237 -14.31 1.42 -17.07
CA VAL A 237 -15.36 0.96 -17.99
C VAL A 237 -15.16 1.50 -19.40
N ARG A 238 -14.78 2.78 -19.56
CA ARG A 238 -14.54 3.39 -20.89
C ARG A 238 -13.39 2.72 -21.63
N TYR A 239 -12.33 2.31 -20.93
CA TYR A 239 -11.19 1.61 -21.50
C TYR A 239 -11.56 0.17 -21.88
N VAL A 240 -12.27 -0.53 -21.01
CA VAL A 240 -12.80 -1.86 -21.30
C VAL A 240 -13.72 -1.81 -22.53
N ASP A 241 -14.61 -0.83 -22.61
CA ASP A 241 -15.51 -0.65 -23.76
C ASP A 241 -14.78 -0.35 -25.07
N ALA A 242 -13.66 0.37 -25.02
CA ALA A 242 -12.82 0.63 -26.18
C ALA A 242 -12.06 -0.63 -26.63
N ALA A 243 -11.64 -1.48 -25.70
CA ALA A 243 -10.86 -2.68 -25.96
C ALA A 243 -11.72 -3.94 -26.25
N LYS A 244 -13.01 -3.95 -25.88
CA LYS A 244 -13.84 -5.19 -25.86
C LYS A 244 -13.95 -5.94 -27.19
N LYS A 245 -13.70 -5.27 -28.32
CA LYS A 245 -13.76 -5.85 -29.67
C LYS A 245 -12.40 -6.29 -30.21
N ASP A 246 -11.31 -6.15 -29.44
CA ASP A 246 -9.96 -6.53 -29.83
C ASP A 246 -9.57 -7.89 -29.21
N PRO A 247 -9.78 -9.02 -29.92
CA PRO A 247 -9.53 -10.36 -29.37
C PRO A 247 -8.04 -10.66 -29.16
N GLU A 248 -7.14 -9.89 -29.76
CA GLU A 248 -5.71 -10.04 -29.58
C GLU A 248 -5.31 -9.56 -28.18
N VAL A 249 -5.75 -8.34 -27.82
CA VAL A 249 -5.43 -7.72 -26.53
C VAL A 249 -5.97 -8.51 -25.33
N TRP A 250 -7.16 -9.12 -25.45
CA TRP A 250 -7.73 -9.91 -24.35
C TRP A 250 -6.97 -11.21 -24.05
N LYS A 251 -6.07 -11.67 -24.93
CA LYS A 251 -5.14 -12.77 -24.62
C LYS A 251 -4.03 -12.34 -23.67
N TRP A 252 -3.80 -11.04 -23.55
CA TRP A 252 -2.69 -10.47 -22.79
C TRP A 252 -3.14 -9.88 -21.46
N ILE A 253 -4.41 -9.50 -21.32
CA ILE A 253 -4.96 -8.96 -20.07
C ILE A 253 -5.21 -10.11 -19.09
N GLY A 254 -4.55 -10.04 -17.93
CA GLY A 254 -4.70 -11.02 -16.85
C GLY A 254 -5.47 -10.50 -15.63
N LEU A 255 -5.75 -9.18 -15.57
CA LEU A 255 -6.42 -8.55 -14.43
C LEU A 255 -7.12 -7.26 -14.86
N ILE A 256 -8.38 -7.07 -14.44
CA ILE A 256 -9.09 -5.80 -14.62
C ILE A 256 -9.00 -4.97 -13.34
N SER A 257 -8.42 -3.77 -13.39
CA SER A 257 -8.20 -2.95 -12.19
C SER A 257 -8.70 -1.51 -12.31
N TYR A 258 -8.95 -0.90 -11.15
CA TYR A 258 -9.34 0.51 -11.02
C TYR A 258 -8.85 1.09 -9.68
N HIS A 259 -8.79 2.41 -9.60
CA HIS A 259 -8.62 3.15 -8.35
C HIS A 259 -9.97 3.61 -7.80
N TRP A 260 -9.99 4.16 -6.59
CA TRP A 260 -11.25 4.55 -5.94
C TRP A 260 -11.56 6.06 -6.03
N TYR A 261 -10.76 6.88 -6.70
CA TYR A 261 -10.96 8.34 -6.67
C TYR A 261 -12.28 8.78 -7.34
N GLY A 262 -12.79 9.96 -6.96
CA GLY A 262 -14.08 10.46 -7.45
C GLY A 262 -15.29 9.83 -6.74
N SER A 263 -16.48 9.93 -7.35
CA SER A 263 -17.75 9.45 -6.79
C SER A 263 -18.47 8.50 -7.75
N ASN A 264 -19.47 7.77 -7.24
CA ASN A 264 -20.35 6.88 -8.02
C ASN A 264 -19.66 5.67 -8.68
N ASN A 265 -18.65 5.09 -8.00
CA ASN A 265 -17.93 3.92 -8.51
C ASN A 265 -18.81 2.65 -8.59
N GLN A 266 -19.79 2.50 -7.69
CA GLN A 266 -20.55 1.27 -7.46
C GLN A 266 -21.16 0.64 -8.71
N ALA A 267 -21.88 1.42 -9.52
CA ALA A 267 -22.50 0.90 -10.74
C ALA A 267 -21.46 0.45 -11.78
N SER A 268 -20.30 1.10 -11.81
CA SER A 268 -19.21 0.76 -12.71
C SER A 268 -18.44 -0.47 -12.22
N MET A 269 -18.27 -0.62 -10.90
CA MET A 269 -17.66 -1.81 -10.29
C MET A 269 -18.44 -3.08 -10.67
N VAL A 270 -19.77 -3.03 -10.61
CA VAL A 270 -20.64 -4.15 -11.04
C VAL A 270 -20.42 -4.51 -12.51
N LYS A 271 -20.39 -3.50 -13.39
CA LYS A 271 -20.14 -3.72 -14.84
C LYS A 271 -18.78 -4.36 -15.09
N LEU A 272 -17.72 -3.88 -14.43
CA LEU A 272 -16.38 -4.42 -14.56
C LEU A 272 -16.30 -5.86 -14.04
N ARG A 273 -16.90 -6.13 -12.88
CA ARG A 273 -16.99 -7.46 -12.30
C ARG A 273 -17.64 -8.45 -13.24
N ASP A 274 -18.82 -8.11 -13.76
CA ASP A 274 -19.60 -9.02 -14.61
C ASP A 274 -18.86 -9.27 -15.93
N PHE A 275 -18.28 -8.22 -16.52
CA PHE A 275 -17.45 -8.34 -17.72
C PHE A 275 -16.20 -9.24 -17.49
N ALA A 276 -15.53 -9.08 -16.35
CA ALA A 276 -14.35 -9.88 -15.98
C ALA A 276 -14.72 -11.35 -15.78
N ARG A 277 -15.84 -11.60 -15.08
CA ARG A 277 -16.34 -12.95 -14.79
C ARG A 277 -16.68 -13.72 -16.06
N GLU A 278 -17.31 -13.08 -17.04
CA GLU A 278 -17.59 -13.69 -18.36
C GLU A 278 -16.33 -14.17 -19.09
N ARG A 279 -15.15 -13.65 -18.71
CA ARG A 279 -13.85 -13.96 -19.32
C ARG A 279 -12.93 -14.75 -18.40
N GLY A 280 -13.40 -15.14 -17.21
CA GLY A 280 -12.57 -15.84 -16.23
C GLY A 280 -11.42 -14.97 -15.67
N LEU A 281 -11.58 -13.64 -15.67
CA LEU A 281 -10.57 -12.70 -15.19
C LEU A 281 -10.87 -12.25 -13.76
N PRO A 282 -9.84 -12.05 -12.91
CA PRO A 282 -9.99 -11.37 -11.63
C PRO A 282 -10.21 -9.87 -11.82
N THR A 283 -10.70 -9.21 -10.77
CA THR A 283 -10.76 -7.75 -10.65
C THR A 283 -9.91 -7.25 -9.48
N ALA A 284 -9.52 -5.98 -9.50
CA ALA A 284 -8.76 -5.35 -8.41
C ALA A 284 -9.14 -3.88 -8.17
N GLN A 285 -9.13 -3.48 -6.91
CA GLN A 285 -8.93 -2.08 -6.53
C GLN A 285 -7.46 -1.92 -6.15
N THR A 286 -6.75 -0.96 -6.76
CA THR A 286 -5.28 -0.90 -6.64
C THR A 286 -4.69 0.40 -6.09
N GLU A 287 -5.53 1.42 -5.89
CA GLU A 287 -5.09 2.63 -5.21
C GLU A 287 -6.26 3.45 -4.68
N PHE A 288 -6.10 3.98 -3.46
CA PHE A 288 -6.82 5.14 -2.93
C PHE A 288 -6.22 5.54 -1.58
N ILE A 289 -6.01 6.84 -1.36
CA ILE A 289 -5.35 7.35 -0.14
C ILE A 289 -6.28 7.39 1.10
N ASN A 290 -7.61 7.43 0.89
CA ASN A 290 -8.60 7.59 1.96
C ASN A 290 -9.49 6.35 2.13
N LEU A 291 -8.91 5.16 2.02
CA LEU A 291 -9.66 3.91 2.15
C LEU A 291 -10.31 3.77 3.53
N THR A 292 -11.45 3.08 3.54
CA THR A 292 -12.23 2.74 4.73
C THR A 292 -12.67 1.29 4.61
N ILE A 293 -13.16 0.71 5.70
CA ILE A 293 -13.74 -0.64 5.65
C ILE A 293 -14.99 -0.70 4.76
N ASP A 294 -15.66 0.43 4.54
CA ASP A 294 -16.84 0.51 3.67
C ASP A 294 -16.46 0.38 2.20
N HIS A 295 -15.34 1.01 1.80
CA HIS A 295 -14.77 0.84 0.46
C HIS A 295 -14.40 -0.62 0.21
N LEU A 296 -13.71 -1.26 1.17
CA LEU A 296 -13.39 -2.69 1.08
C LEU A 296 -14.64 -3.55 0.93
N TYR A 297 -15.68 -3.30 1.74
CA TYR A 297 -16.93 -4.05 1.65
C TYR A 297 -17.56 -3.91 0.27
N ASP A 298 -17.67 -2.69 -0.24
CA ASP A 298 -18.24 -2.43 -1.57
C ASP A 298 -17.40 -3.08 -2.67
N ASP A 299 -16.06 -3.00 -2.62
CA ASP A 299 -15.18 -3.65 -3.59
C ASP A 299 -15.34 -5.19 -3.56
N MET A 300 -15.48 -5.79 -2.38
CA MET A 300 -15.66 -7.23 -2.23
C MET A 300 -17.01 -7.71 -2.75
N VAL A 301 -18.09 -6.97 -2.48
CA VAL A 301 -19.47 -7.37 -2.80
C VAL A 301 -19.86 -6.94 -4.22
N LEU A 302 -19.58 -5.69 -4.59
CA LEU A 302 -19.97 -5.10 -5.87
C LEU A 302 -18.89 -5.29 -6.94
N GLY A 303 -17.62 -5.03 -6.60
CA GLY A 303 -16.49 -5.16 -7.53
C GLY A 303 -16.00 -6.59 -7.70
N GLY A 304 -16.33 -7.48 -6.76
CA GLY A 304 -15.85 -8.87 -6.76
C GLY A 304 -14.32 -8.98 -6.75
N VAL A 305 -13.63 -8.01 -6.12
CA VAL A 305 -12.19 -7.87 -6.23
C VAL A 305 -11.44 -9.04 -5.62
N SER A 306 -10.43 -9.52 -6.35
CA SER A 306 -9.49 -10.58 -5.95
C SER A 306 -8.18 -9.99 -5.43
N TYR A 307 -7.85 -8.75 -5.81
CA TYR A 307 -6.79 -7.96 -5.19
C TYR A 307 -7.35 -6.65 -4.64
N TRP A 308 -6.85 -6.23 -3.48
CA TRP A 308 -7.20 -4.95 -2.87
C TRP A 308 -5.96 -4.31 -2.29
N GLU A 309 -5.73 -3.04 -2.62
CA GLU A 309 -4.46 -2.38 -2.32
C GLU A 309 -4.62 -1.00 -1.74
N VAL A 310 -3.63 -0.68 -0.92
CA VAL A 310 -3.63 0.54 -0.15
C VAL A 310 -2.50 1.44 -0.59
N TYR A 311 -2.82 2.72 -0.77
CA TYR A 311 -1.84 3.69 -1.19
C TYR A 311 -0.97 4.13 -0.01
N GLY A 312 0.34 3.91 -0.12
CA GLY A 312 1.33 4.38 0.84
C GLY A 312 1.26 3.68 2.21
N LEU A 313 2.41 3.21 2.72
CA LEU A 313 2.48 2.57 4.03
C LEU A 313 3.79 2.86 4.80
N CYS A 314 4.85 3.41 4.19
CA CYS A 314 6.05 3.76 4.97
C CYS A 314 6.53 5.13 4.46
N SER A 315 6.10 6.21 5.14
CA SER A 315 6.58 7.60 4.98
C SER A 315 6.69 8.28 6.35
N PRO A 316 7.57 9.31 6.52
CA PRO A 316 7.71 10.06 7.77
C PRO A 316 6.43 10.79 8.20
N ASP A 317 5.51 10.99 7.26
CA ASP A 317 4.27 11.74 7.44
C ASP A 317 3.10 10.97 6.83
N TYR A 318 1.91 11.14 7.41
CA TYR A 318 0.57 10.63 7.02
C TYR A 318 -0.03 9.38 7.69
N GLY A 319 -1.34 9.51 7.96
CA GLY A 319 -2.25 8.49 8.48
C GLY A 319 -2.73 7.44 7.45
N ALA A 320 -1.87 7.02 6.51
CA ALA A 320 -2.12 5.87 5.65
C ALA A 320 -1.38 4.63 6.21
N ALA A 321 -2.17 3.76 6.85
CA ALA A 321 -1.97 2.41 7.39
C ALA A 321 -0.64 1.80 7.83
N LEU A 322 0.54 2.39 7.74
CA LEU A 322 1.65 1.86 8.53
C LEU A 322 2.44 3.05 9.06
N SER A 323 2.30 3.19 10.37
CA SER A 323 3.29 3.69 11.30
C SER A 323 4.48 4.42 10.70
N HIS A 324 4.46 5.72 10.93
CA HIS A 324 5.62 6.51 11.31
C HIS A 324 6.80 5.63 11.71
N ILE A 325 7.67 5.34 10.75
CA ILE A 325 9.03 4.98 11.10
C ILE A 325 9.79 6.30 11.28
N SER A 326 9.47 7.07 12.34
CA SER A 326 10.60 7.66 13.05
C SER A 326 11.38 6.50 13.65
N SER A 327 12.63 6.76 14.02
CA SER A 327 13.51 5.78 14.63
C SER A 327 12.87 4.92 15.74
N THR A 328 11.72 5.28 16.32
CA THR A 328 11.32 4.88 17.67
C THR A 328 9.87 4.44 17.88
N THR A 329 9.01 4.22 16.86
CA THR A 329 7.63 3.76 17.10
C THR A 329 7.08 2.90 15.95
N PHE A 330 6.34 1.84 16.26
CA PHE A 330 5.33 1.29 15.33
C PHE A 330 3.92 1.58 15.87
N ARG A 331 3.11 2.31 15.11
CA ARG A 331 1.68 2.57 15.36
C ARG A 331 0.82 2.48 14.10
N GLY A 332 -0.13 1.55 14.05
CA GLY A 332 -1.10 1.46 12.94
C GLY A 332 -1.84 2.78 12.70
N GLY A 333 -1.98 3.19 11.44
CA GLY A 333 -2.74 4.38 11.05
C GLY A 333 -4.25 4.24 11.32
N LYS A 334 -5.04 5.31 11.09
CA LYS A 334 -6.46 5.39 11.45
C LYS A 334 -7.33 4.22 10.95
N TRP A 335 -6.99 3.64 9.81
CA TRP A 335 -7.75 2.55 9.20
C TRP A 335 -7.05 1.18 9.26
N TYR A 336 -5.78 1.13 9.69
CA TYR A 336 -4.94 -0.08 9.72
C TYR A 336 -5.65 -1.23 10.43
N TRP A 337 -6.08 -1.00 11.68
CA TRP A 337 -6.64 -2.06 12.51
C TRP A 337 -7.97 -2.60 12.00
N ARG A 338 -8.77 -1.77 11.32
CA ARG A 338 -10.01 -2.23 10.66
C ARG A 338 -9.72 -3.13 9.47
N PHE A 339 -8.72 -2.82 8.65
CA PHE A 339 -8.37 -3.69 7.54
C PHE A 339 -7.59 -4.92 7.97
N ARG A 340 -6.79 -4.83 9.04
CA ARG A 340 -6.13 -6.00 9.63
C ARG A 340 -7.15 -7.07 10.01
N GLN A 341 -8.35 -6.70 10.45
CA GLN A 341 -9.47 -7.63 10.70
C GLN A 341 -9.89 -8.43 9.44
N VAL A 342 -9.44 -8.04 8.24
CA VAL A 342 -9.66 -8.80 7.01
C VAL A 342 -8.35 -9.43 6.54
N SER A 343 -7.33 -8.63 6.23
CA SER A 343 -6.13 -9.10 5.54
C SER A 343 -5.26 -10.04 6.37
N HIS A 344 -5.25 -9.92 7.70
CA HIS A 344 -4.53 -10.85 8.57
C HIS A 344 -5.10 -12.26 8.49
N PHE A 345 -6.44 -12.39 8.49
CA PHE A 345 -7.14 -13.67 8.59
C PHE A 345 -7.47 -14.27 7.21
N VAL A 346 -7.81 -13.44 6.23
CA VAL A 346 -8.17 -13.89 4.87
C VAL A 346 -6.90 -13.94 4.04
N ARG A 347 -6.35 -15.13 3.82
CA ARG A 347 -5.07 -15.32 3.08
C ARG A 347 -5.31 -15.59 1.58
N PRO A 348 -4.30 -15.35 0.70
CA PRO A 348 -4.38 -15.76 -0.70
C PRO A 348 -4.86 -17.21 -0.88
N GLY A 349 -5.75 -17.46 -1.85
CA GLY A 349 -6.43 -18.73 -2.05
C GLY A 349 -7.77 -18.87 -1.29
N ALA A 350 -8.11 -17.97 -0.37
CA ALA A 350 -9.43 -17.96 0.26
C ALA A 350 -10.50 -17.54 -0.75
N VAL A 351 -11.65 -18.23 -0.74
CA VAL A 351 -12.79 -17.92 -1.61
C VAL A 351 -13.84 -17.18 -0.80
N ARG A 352 -14.33 -16.04 -1.30
CA ARG A 352 -15.47 -15.36 -0.68
C ARG A 352 -16.72 -16.20 -0.87
N VAL A 353 -17.43 -16.48 0.22
CA VAL A 353 -18.67 -17.27 0.23
C VAL A 353 -19.87 -16.40 0.61
N GLY A 354 -21.08 -16.93 0.44
CA GLY A 354 -22.32 -16.24 0.81
C GLY A 354 -22.33 -15.87 2.29
N CYS A 355 -22.69 -14.62 2.59
CA CYS A 355 -22.91 -14.12 3.94
C CYS A 355 -24.02 -13.08 3.91
N THR A 356 -25.04 -13.27 4.74
CA THR A 356 -26.19 -12.35 4.83
C THR A 356 -26.52 -12.05 6.28
N SER A 357 -26.93 -10.81 6.56
CA SER A 357 -27.31 -10.35 7.90
C SER A 357 -28.79 -9.97 7.92
N SER A 358 -29.48 -10.28 9.01
CA SER A 358 -30.87 -9.85 9.24
C SER A 358 -30.98 -8.36 9.60
N ASP A 359 -29.88 -7.71 9.98
CA ASP A 359 -29.80 -6.26 10.23
C ASP A 359 -28.81 -5.63 9.24
N PRO A 360 -29.26 -4.78 8.30
CA PRO A 360 -28.38 -4.15 7.31
C PRO A 360 -27.34 -3.18 7.93
N ALA A 361 -27.51 -2.76 9.19
CA ALA A 361 -26.50 -2.00 9.91
C ALA A 361 -25.27 -2.85 10.29
N VAL A 362 -25.43 -4.17 10.38
CA VAL A 362 -24.34 -5.14 10.56
C VAL A 362 -24.06 -5.80 9.22
N ARG A 363 -23.10 -5.26 8.48
CA ARG A 363 -22.65 -5.87 7.22
C ARG A 363 -21.74 -7.05 7.50
N CYS A 364 -21.71 -8.05 6.60
CA CYS A 364 -20.86 -9.22 6.79
C CYS A 364 -20.16 -9.68 5.51
N LEU A 365 -18.97 -10.24 5.69
CA LEU A 365 -18.22 -10.97 4.66
C LEU A 365 -17.84 -12.33 5.23
N ALA A 366 -17.85 -13.37 4.40
CA ALA A 366 -17.37 -14.68 4.78
C ALA A 366 -16.42 -15.23 3.71
N PHE A 367 -15.40 -15.97 4.17
CA PHE A 367 -14.38 -16.57 3.33
C PHE A 367 -14.09 -17.99 3.79
N GLU A 368 -13.71 -18.85 2.85
CA GLU A 368 -13.31 -20.22 3.12
C GLU A 368 -12.00 -20.57 2.41
N ARG A 369 -11.07 -21.18 3.14
CA ARG A 369 -9.85 -21.78 2.59
C ARG A 369 -9.55 -23.08 3.32
N ASP A 370 -9.36 -24.17 2.58
CA ASP A 370 -8.99 -25.48 3.15
C ASP A 370 -9.89 -25.93 4.31
N GLY A 371 -11.20 -25.68 4.20
CA GLY A 371 -12.21 -25.99 5.22
C GLY A 371 -12.21 -25.06 6.44
N ARG A 372 -11.30 -24.10 6.54
CA ARG A 372 -11.31 -23.05 7.58
C ARG A 372 -12.12 -21.85 7.10
N MET A 373 -12.99 -21.34 7.97
CA MET A 373 -13.84 -20.19 7.64
C MET A 373 -13.45 -18.93 8.42
N VAL A 374 -13.57 -17.80 7.75
CA VAL A 374 -13.38 -16.46 8.33
C VAL A 374 -14.65 -15.67 8.08
N VAL A 375 -15.26 -15.12 9.12
CA VAL A 375 -16.45 -14.27 9.05
C VAL A 375 -16.11 -12.91 9.64
N VAL A 376 -16.27 -11.85 8.86
CA VAL A 376 -16.05 -10.46 9.26
C VAL A 376 -17.39 -9.77 9.43
N LEU A 377 -17.64 -9.21 10.60
CA LEU A 377 -18.83 -8.45 10.97
C LEU A 377 -18.46 -6.97 11.11
N ILE A 378 -19.15 -6.10 10.36
CA ILE A 378 -18.84 -4.69 10.23
C ILE A 378 -20.02 -3.88 10.78
N ASN A 379 -19.83 -3.27 11.97
CA ASN A 379 -20.80 -2.42 12.64
C ASN A 379 -20.32 -0.96 12.68
N THR A 380 -20.03 -0.43 11.49
CA THR A 380 -19.54 0.94 11.27
C THR A 380 -20.60 1.87 10.71
N THR A 381 -21.85 1.40 10.56
CA THR A 381 -22.95 2.23 10.07
C THR A 381 -23.57 3.03 11.23
N PRO A 382 -23.66 4.37 11.15
CA PRO A 382 -24.39 5.17 12.13
C PRO A 382 -25.84 4.68 12.29
N PRO A 383 -26.40 4.62 13.52
CA PRO A 383 -25.92 5.26 14.75
C PRO A 383 -24.91 4.45 15.57
N HIS A 384 -24.21 3.44 15.00
CA HIS A 384 -23.20 2.62 15.69
C HIS A 384 -23.73 2.08 17.03
N THR A 385 -24.72 1.20 16.97
CA THR A 385 -25.28 0.61 18.18
C THR A 385 -24.77 -0.81 18.32
N ALA A 386 -24.36 -1.22 19.53
CA ALA A 386 -23.88 -2.57 19.77
C ALA A 386 -24.96 -3.61 19.43
N ARG A 387 -24.53 -4.81 19.03
CA ARG A 387 -25.40 -5.91 18.61
C ARG A 387 -24.88 -7.23 19.15
N THR A 388 -25.78 -8.00 19.75
CA THR A 388 -25.61 -9.45 19.87
C THR A 388 -25.88 -10.07 18.50
N VAL A 389 -24.89 -10.78 17.96
CA VAL A 389 -24.98 -11.41 16.64
C VAL A 389 -24.80 -12.92 16.78
N MET A 390 -25.76 -13.68 16.24
CA MET A 390 -25.67 -15.13 16.09
C MET A 390 -25.18 -15.44 14.67
N VAL A 391 -23.94 -15.89 14.54
CA VAL A 391 -23.38 -16.39 13.28
C VAL A 391 -23.78 -17.85 13.11
N ARG A 392 -24.34 -18.21 11.96
CA ARG A 392 -24.79 -19.56 11.60
C ARG A 392 -24.13 -20.04 10.31
N GLY A 393 -24.15 -21.35 10.10
CA GLY A 393 -23.52 -21.98 8.93
C GLY A 393 -22.01 -22.15 9.07
N LEU A 394 -21.49 -22.04 10.29
CA LEU A 394 -20.10 -22.35 10.60
C LEU A 394 -19.85 -23.87 10.55
N ARG A 395 -18.63 -24.28 10.19
CA ARG A 395 -18.21 -25.68 10.24
C ARG A 395 -17.84 -26.00 11.68
N PRO A 396 -18.16 -27.20 12.20
CA PRO A 396 -17.75 -27.59 13.55
C PRO A 396 -16.24 -27.46 13.73
N GLY A 397 -15.79 -26.94 14.87
CA GLY A 397 -14.37 -26.70 15.10
C GLY A 397 -14.06 -25.62 16.13
N LEU A 398 -12.80 -25.19 16.17
CA LEU A 398 -12.34 -24.09 17.01
C LEU A 398 -12.25 -22.81 16.21
N TYR A 399 -12.66 -21.71 16.83
CA TYR A 399 -12.63 -20.38 16.25
C TYR A 399 -12.00 -19.42 17.25
N GLY A 400 -11.11 -18.55 16.78
CA GLY A 400 -10.74 -17.34 17.51
C GLY A 400 -11.71 -16.21 17.18
N VAL A 401 -11.81 -15.25 18.09
CA VAL A 401 -12.61 -14.04 17.88
C VAL A 401 -11.72 -12.82 18.13
N SER A 402 -11.61 -11.94 17.15
CA SER A 402 -10.81 -10.73 17.20
C SER A 402 -11.68 -9.52 16.89
N HIS A 403 -11.38 -8.35 17.44
CA HIS A 403 -12.07 -7.13 17.02
C HIS A 403 -11.17 -5.89 17.02
N CYS A 404 -11.65 -4.86 16.34
CA CYS A 404 -11.13 -3.50 16.38
C CYS A 404 -12.29 -2.54 16.63
N VAL A 405 -12.18 -1.67 17.62
CA VAL A 405 -13.19 -0.62 17.92
C VAL A 405 -12.64 0.74 17.52
N GLY A 406 -13.42 1.52 16.77
CA GLY A 406 -13.00 2.80 16.24
C GLY A 406 -11.75 2.65 15.37
N THR A 407 -10.71 3.41 15.73
CA THR A 407 -9.36 3.31 15.14
C THR A 407 -8.36 2.69 16.11
N GLY A 408 -8.85 2.05 17.17
CA GLY A 408 -8.04 1.40 18.21
C GLY A 408 -7.35 0.13 17.69
N PRO A 409 -6.37 -0.39 18.44
CA PRO A 409 -5.72 -1.63 18.08
C PRO A 409 -6.66 -2.84 18.14
N THR A 410 -6.18 -3.95 17.60
CA THR A 410 -6.87 -5.24 17.68
C THR A 410 -6.88 -5.75 19.13
N GLU A 411 -7.97 -6.38 19.55
CA GLU A 411 -8.03 -7.18 20.77
C GLU A 411 -8.51 -8.59 20.41
N GLU A 412 -7.81 -9.61 20.91
CA GLU A 412 -8.27 -11.00 20.82
C GLU A 412 -9.19 -11.32 22.01
N LEU A 413 -10.31 -11.97 21.74
CA LEU A 413 -11.38 -12.29 22.71
C LEU A 413 -11.37 -13.78 23.10
N GLY A 414 -10.29 -14.48 22.74
CA GLY A 414 -10.02 -15.88 23.02
C GLY A 414 -10.70 -16.86 22.06
N VAL A 415 -10.52 -18.14 22.37
CA VAL A 415 -11.00 -19.25 21.54
C VAL A 415 -12.42 -19.68 21.95
N ARG A 416 -13.23 -20.08 20.97
CA ARG A 416 -14.59 -20.60 21.12
C ARG A 416 -14.72 -21.89 20.31
N ARG A 417 -15.58 -22.80 20.79
CA ARG A 417 -15.93 -24.03 20.09
C ARG A 417 -17.28 -23.88 19.41
N VAL A 418 -17.35 -24.28 18.15
CA VAL A 418 -18.59 -24.40 17.36
C VAL A 418 -18.93 -25.87 17.24
N GLY A 419 -20.15 -26.24 17.61
CA GLY A 419 -20.67 -27.60 17.53
C GLY A 419 -21.28 -27.92 16.17
N ASP A 420 -22.00 -29.06 16.10
CA ASP A 420 -22.65 -29.54 14.88
C ASP A 420 -23.82 -28.66 14.41
N ASP A 421 -24.32 -27.77 15.28
CA ASP A 421 -25.30 -26.75 14.94
C ASP A 421 -24.72 -25.58 14.13
N GLY A 422 -23.39 -25.50 14.02
CA GLY A 422 -22.69 -24.51 13.22
C GLY A 422 -22.94 -23.08 13.66
N ALA A 423 -23.24 -22.86 14.95
CA ALA A 423 -23.65 -21.57 15.48
C ALA A 423 -22.62 -20.99 16.48
N LEU A 424 -22.46 -19.66 16.46
CA LEU A 424 -21.65 -18.91 17.42
C LEU A 424 -22.27 -17.53 17.69
N THR A 425 -22.55 -17.23 18.95
CA THR A 425 -22.96 -15.88 19.38
C THR A 425 -21.75 -15.02 19.73
N VAL A 426 -21.72 -13.79 19.22
CA VAL A 426 -20.69 -12.78 19.53
C VAL A 426 -21.32 -11.41 19.80
N GLU A 427 -20.65 -10.62 20.63
CA GLU A 427 -21.02 -9.23 20.90
C GLU A 427 -20.24 -8.28 19.97
N VAL A 428 -20.91 -7.71 18.99
CA VAL A 428 -20.32 -6.75 18.05
C VAL A 428 -20.49 -5.34 18.62
N LYS A 429 -19.38 -4.76 19.10
CA LYS A 429 -19.35 -3.41 19.69
C LYS A 429 -19.77 -2.34 18.66
N ARG A 430 -20.16 -1.17 19.16
CA ARG A 430 -20.39 0.01 18.31
C ARG A 430 -19.12 0.42 17.57
N ASP A 431 -19.27 0.90 16.34
CA ASP A 431 -18.19 1.43 15.50
C ASP A 431 -17.00 0.46 15.42
N SER A 432 -17.29 -0.82 15.16
CA SER A 432 -16.29 -1.89 15.23
C SER A 432 -16.30 -2.79 14.01
N VAL A 433 -15.18 -3.48 13.82
CA VAL A 433 -15.03 -4.62 12.91
C VAL A 433 -14.61 -5.81 13.76
N LEU A 434 -15.37 -6.90 13.72
CA LEU A 434 -15.11 -8.14 14.46
C LEU A 434 -14.91 -9.29 13.48
N THR A 435 -13.95 -10.15 13.75
CA THR A 435 -13.63 -11.32 12.92
C THR A 435 -13.69 -12.60 13.73
N VAL A 436 -14.46 -13.55 13.24
CA VAL A 436 -14.48 -14.94 13.69
C VAL A 436 -13.65 -15.75 12.71
N TYR A 437 -12.59 -16.41 13.17
CA TYR A 437 -11.66 -17.11 12.28
C TYR A 437 -11.40 -18.55 12.75
N GLY A 438 -11.56 -19.50 11.84
CA GLY A 438 -11.35 -20.92 12.10
C GLY A 438 -9.87 -21.21 12.32
N ARG A 439 -9.59 -22.00 13.35
CA ARG A 439 -8.23 -22.32 13.80
C ARG A 439 -8.13 -23.75 14.33
N ASP A 440 -6.90 -24.23 14.47
CA ASP A 440 -6.57 -25.43 15.24
C ASP A 440 -6.38 -25.08 16.73
N ASP A 441 -6.10 -26.11 17.52
CA ASP A 441 -5.84 -26.03 18.97
C ASP A 441 -4.39 -25.64 19.30
N ALA A 442 -3.53 -25.42 18.29
CA ALA A 442 -2.16 -24.97 18.53
C ALA A 442 -2.15 -23.55 19.11
N ASN A 443 -1.33 -23.34 20.13
CA ASN A 443 -1.03 -22.02 20.68
C ASN A 443 -0.38 -21.14 19.60
N ARG A 444 -0.80 -19.88 19.52
CA ARG A 444 -0.28 -18.89 18.58
C ARG A 444 0.63 -17.93 19.33
N PRO A 445 1.68 -17.38 18.70
CA PRO A 445 2.56 -16.43 19.37
C PRO A 445 1.81 -15.13 19.73
N PRO A 446 2.25 -14.40 20.78
CA PRO A 446 1.71 -13.10 21.10
C PRO A 446 1.84 -12.12 19.93
N THR A 447 0.83 -11.28 19.74
CA THR A 447 0.86 -10.19 18.77
C THR A 447 1.27 -8.89 19.46
N VAL A 448 2.43 -8.36 19.11
CA VAL A 448 2.84 -7.02 19.59
C VAL A 448 2.10 -5.96 18.78
N ILE A 449 1.35 -5.12 19.48
CA ILE A 449 0.47 -4.08 18.92
C ILE A 449 1.20 -2.75 18.78
N GLU A 450 2.02 -2.40 19.77
CA GLU A 450 2.77 -1.15 19.82
C GLU A 450 4.11 -1.39 20.53
N TRP A 451 5.18 -0.76 20.05
CA TRP A 451 6.41 -0.56 20.81
C TRP A 451 6.97 0.82 20.50
N ARG A 452 7.34 1.58 21.53
CA ARG A 452 7.84 2.95 21.37
C ARG A 452 8.71 3.44 22.52
N SER A 453 9.44 4.53 22.27
CA SER A 453 10.02 5.37 23.32
C SER A 453 9.17 6.63 23.58
N GLN A 454 9.35 7.21 24.77
CA GLN A 454 8.86 8.54 25.10
C GLN A 454 9.91 9.30 25.94
N PRO A 455 10.46 10.44 25.46
CA PRO A 455 10.25 11.02 24.12
C PRO A 455 10.77 10.12 22.99
N GLU A 456 10.43 10.45 21.74
CA GLU A 456 10.87 9.68 20.58
C GLU A 456 12.39 9.69 20.44
N PHE A 457 13.00 10.87 20.42
CA PHE A 457 14.46 11.02 20.48
C PHE A 457 14.87 11.78 21.75
N LEU A 458 16.16 11.75 22.06
CA LEU A 458 16.76 12.57 23.10
C LEU A 458 17.53 13.73 22.51
N LYS A 459 17.40 14.90 23.14
CA LYS A 459 18.28 16.05 22.94
C LYS A 459 19.03 16.27 24.25
N ARG A 460 20.36 16.30 24.20
CA ARG A 460 21.16 16.54 25.41
C ARG A 460 20.80 17.90 26.03
N PRO A 461 20.77 18.01 27.38
CA PRO A 461 21.30 17.07 28.37
C PRO A 461 20.29 16.00 28.86
N ALA A 462 19.21 15.70 28.14
CA ALA A 462 18.34 14.58 28.50
C ALA A 462 19.03 13.22 28.29
N GLU A 463 19.01 12.36 29.30
CA GLU A 463 19.73 11.07 29.31
C GLU A 463 18.83 9.90 29.70
N ALA A 464 17.50 10.08 29.64
CA ALA A 464 16.54 9.10 30.09
C ALA A 464 15.20 9.20 29.35
N LEU A 465 14.60 8.06 29.04
CA LEU A 465 13.33 7.92 28.33
C LEU A 465 12.54 6.71 28.84
N ASP A 466 11.24 6.69 28.56
CA ASP A 466 10.38 5.54 28.82
C ASP A 466 10.32 4.65 27.59
N LEU A 467 10.35 3.34 27.80
CA LEU A 467 10.15 2.30 26.81
C LEU A 467 8.78 1.67 27.07
N ARG A 468 7.94 1.54 26.05
CA ARG A 468 6.61 0.93 26.17
C ARG A 468 6.42 -0.14 25.10
N CYS A 469 5.78 -1.24 25.49
CA CYS A 469 5.32 -2.31 24.62
C CYS A 469 3.88 -2.66 25.00
N ASP A 470 3.01 -2.81 24.01
CA ASP A 470 1.66 -3.31 24.15
C ASP A 470 1.48 -4.55 23.27
N ALA A 471 0.81 -5.57 23.79
CA ALA A 471 0.66 -6.85 23.13
C ALA A 471 -0.63 -7.56 23.56
N THR A 472 -1.14 -8.41 22.69
CA THR A 472 -2.30 -9.27 22.93
C THR A 472 -1.97 -10.72 22.60
N ASP A 473 -2.71 -11.65 23.18
CA ASP A 473 -2.54 -13.07 22.96
C ASP A 473 -3.82 -13.68 22.37
N PRO A 474 -3.76 -14.44 21.27
CA PRO A 474 -4.95 -15.02 20.65
C PRO A 474 -5.70 -16.05 21.51
N GLU A 475 -5.04 -16.67 22.48
CA GLU A 475 -5.67 -17.58 23.45
C GLU A 475 -6.10 -16.86 24.74
N GLY A 476 -5.57 -15.66 24.98
CA GLY A 476 -5.79 -14.88 26.20
C GLY A 476 -4.78 -15.20 27.30
N ASP A 477 -3.63 -15.79 26.94
CA ASP A 477 -2.59 -16.15 27.90
C ASP A 477 -1.93 -14.93 28.55
N VAL A 478 -1.40 -15.14 29.76
CA VAL A 478 -0.74 -14.08 30.53
C VAL A 478 0.62 -13.76 29.92
N LEU A 479 0.75 -12.54 29.41
CA LEU A 479 1.98 -12.08 28.78
C LEU A 479 3.05 -11.63 29.79
N ARG A 480 4.29 -12.06 29.54
CA ARG A 480 5.49 -11.65 30.27
C ARG A 480 6.41 -10.85 29.36
N TYR A 481 6.97 -9.77 29.91
CA TYR A 481 7.83 -8.84 29.19
C TYR A 481 9.26 -8.95 29.68
N ARG A 482 10.23 -8.66 28.81
CA ARG A 482 11.63 -8.49 29.18
C ARG A 482 12.35 -7.53 28.25
N TRP A 483 12.77 -6.39 28.80
CA TRP A 483 13.57 -5.38 28.11
C TRP A 483 15.06 -5.66 28.27
N SER A 484 15.82 -5.34 27.22
CA SER A 484 17.28 -5.48 27.20
C SER A 484 17.91 -4.44 26.27
N VAL A 485 19.16 -4.10 26.54
CA VAL A 485 19.99 -3.28 25.64
C VAL A 485 20.63 -4.22 24.61
N VAL A 486 20.56 -3.86 23.32
CA VAL A 486 21.18 -4.59 22.21
C VAL A 486 22.46 -3.91 21.77
N SER A 487 22.44 -2.59 21.62
CA SER A 487 23.61 -1.78 21.30
C SER A 487 23.48 -0.36 21.85
N GLN A 488 24.63 0.32 22.00
CA GLN A 488 24.73 1.70 22.44
C GLN A 488 25.94 2.37 21.76
N PRO A 489 26.04 3.71 21.75
CA PRO A 489 27.17 4.41 21.14
C PRO A 489 28.51 4.07 21.80
N GLU A 490 29.59 4.11 21.02
CA GLU A 490 30.94 3.88 21.52
C GLU A 490 31.31 4.89 22.63
N GLY A 491 31.89 4.39 23.73
CA GLY A 491 32.21 5.20 24.89
C GLY A 491 31.03 5.59 25.78
N ALA A 492 29.81 5.10 25.52
CA ALA A 492 28.71 5.16 26.50
C ALA A 492 29.07 4.28 27.72
N ALA A 493 29.07 4.87 28.91
CA ALA A 493 29.58 4.26 30.16
C ALA A 493 28.71 3.09 30.68
N ALA A 494 29.22 2.38 31.69
CA ALA A 494 28.57 1.29 32.44
C ALA A 494 27.34 1.71 33.29
N GLY A 495 26.65 2.79 32.93
CA GLY A 495 25.53 3.39 33.67
C GLY A 495 24.17 3.31 32.97
N LEU A 496 24.09 2.75 31.76
CA LEU A 496 22.82 2.49 31.10
C LEU A 496 22.04 1.43 31.89
N TRP A 497 20.91 1.83 32.47
CA TRP A 497 20.09 0.98 33.32
C TRP A 497 18.63 0.96 32.86
N LEU A 498 18.00 -0.21 32.96
CA LEU A 498 16.59 -0.44 32.65
C LEU A 498 15.83 -0.74 33.94
N ALA A 499 15.15 0.25 34.50
CA ALA A 499 14.24 0.02 35.62
C ALA A 499 12.93 -0.60 35.10
N ARG A 500 12.38 -1.55 35.87
CA ARG A 500 11.17 -2.34 35.51
C ARG A 500 11.30 -3.07 34.17
N ALA A 501 12.47 -3.64 33.91
CA ALA A 501 12.74 -4.36 32.66
C ALA A 501 11.77 -5.53 32.39
N ASP A 502 11.11 -6.08 33.41
CA ASP A 502 10.16 -7.19 33.23
C ASP A 502 8.68 -6.76 33.13
N ALA A 503 8.43 -5.46 32.87
CA ALA A 503 7.08 -4.90 32.71
C ALA A 503 6.84 -4.38 31.27
N ALA A 504 5.56 -4.19 30.93
CA ALA A 504 5.15 -3.58 29.66
C ALA A 504 5.77 -2.18 29.45
N THR A 505 6.02 -1.45 30.54
CA THR A 505 6.74 -0.17 30.55
C THR A 505 8.02 -0.29 31.37
N ALA A 506 9.16 0.07 30.75
CA ALA A 506 10.46 0.18 31.40
C ALA A 506 11.00 1.61 31.30
N ARG A 507 11.90 1.99 32.20
CA ARG A 507 12.60 3.29 32.17
C ARG A 507 14.06 3.07 31.84
N ALA A 508 14.54 3.67 30.76
CA ALA A 508 15.95 3.69 30.40
C ALA A 508 16.61 4.97 30.94
N THR A 509 17.72 4.85 31.65
CA THR A 509 18.51 5.96 32.21
C THR A 509 19.99 5.79 31.91
N GLY A 510 20.75 6.88 31.82
CA GLY A 510 22.19 6.83 31.56
C GLY A 510 22.54 6.84 30.07
N LEU A 511 21.65 7.37 29.22
CA LEU A 511 21.89 7.59 27.78
C LEU A 511 22.74 8.86 27.58
N THR A 512 23.96 8.86 28.13
CA THR A 512 24.79 10.07 28.30
C THR A 512 25.54 10.52 27.06
N ARG A 513 25.53 9.72 25.99
CA ARG A 513 26.26 9.99 24.74
C ARG A 513 25.28 10.21 23.58
N PRO A 514 25.57 11.13 22.66
CA PRO A 514 24.86 11.20 21.40
C PRO A 514 25.13 9.94 20.56
N GLY A 515 24.18 9.57 19.71
CA GLY A 515 24.24 8.39 18.84
C GLY A 515 23.01 7.49 18.95
N GLU A 516 23.11 6.31 18.34
CA GLU A 516 22.04 5.32 18.28
C GLU A 516 22.11 4.33 19.45
N TYR A 517 20.99 4.17 20.15
CA TYR A 517 20.76 3.13 21.15
C TYR A 517 19.72 2.16 20.61
N VAL A 518 19.96 0.86 20.70
CA VAL A 518 18.97 -0.16 20.31
C VAL A 518 18.57 -0.94 21.54
N PHE A 519 17.29 -0.86 21.88
CA PHE A 519 16.66 -1.69 22.90
C PHE A 519 15.91 -2.85 22.25
N ARG A 520 15.60 -3.87 23.05
CA ARG A 520 14.76 -4.99 22.64
C ARG A 520 13.81 -5.39 23.74
N VAL A 521 12.53 -5.55 23.38
CA VAL A 521 11.52 -6.21 24.22
C VAL A 521 11.28 -7.62 23.71
N ALA A 522 11.27 -8.58 24.62
CA ALA A 522 10.76 -9.93 24.41
C ALA A 522 9.41 -10.05 25.11
N VAL A 523 8.39 -10.55 24.40
CA VAL A 523 7.05 -10.80 24.93
C VAL A 523 6.74 -12.29 24.77
N GLY A 524 6.41 -12.96 25.86
CA GLY A 524 6.09 -14.40 25.84
C GLY A 524 4.81 -14.72 26.61
N ASP A 525 4.07 -15.69 26.10
CA ASP A 525 2.84 -16.30 26.67
C ASP A 525 3.15 -17.52 27.56
N GLY A 526 4.38 -18.06 27.49
CA GLY A 526 4.79 -19.30 28.14
C GLY A 526 5.11 -20.45 27.17
N HIS A 527 4.66 -20.33 25.92
CA HIS A 527 4.89 -21.29 24.83
C HIS A 527 5.79 -20.70 23.72
N HIS A 528 5.53 -19.45 23.38
CA HIS A 528 6.20 -18.67 22.35
C HIS A 528 6.85 -17.42 22.94
N THR A 529 7.76 -16.82 22.17
CA THR A 529 8.33 -15.53 22.50
C THR A 529 8.60 -14.75 21.23
N VAL A 530 7.95 -13.60 21.10
CA VAL A 530 8.18 -12.62 20.02
C VAL A 530 9.12 -11.52 20.52
N ARG A 531 9.86 -10.90 19.60
CA ARG A 531 10.86 -9.87 19.93
C ARG A 531 10.68 -8.65 19.04
N ARG A 532 10.81 -7.46 19.61
CA ARG A 532 10.84 -6.19 18.87
C ARG A 532 12.06 -5.38 19.27
N HIS A 533 12.70 -4.76 18.28
CA HIS A 533 13.77 -3.81 18.51
C HIS A 533 13.22 -2.40 18.50
N LEU A 534 13.81 -1.53 19.31
CA LEU A 534 13.49 -0.12 19.36
C LEU A 534 14.80 0.66 19.19
N LEU A 535 14.94 1.35 18.07
CA LEU A 535 16.05 2.27 17.84
C LEU A 535 15.69 3.61 18.50
N VAL A 536 16.65 4.24 19.17
CA VAL A 536 16.49 5.58 19.75
C VAL A 536 17.72 6.38 19.40
N ARG A 537 17.51 7.60 18.90
CA ARG A 537 18.58 8.55 18.63
C ARG A 537 18.70 9.55 19.76
N SER A 538 19.93 9.77 20.22
CA SER A 538 20.30 10.87 21.11
C SER A 538 21.16 11.86 20.34
N PHE A 539 20.83 13.14 20.40
CA PHE A 539 21.43 14.20 19.61
C PHE A 539 22.21 15.19 20.48
N GLU A 540 23.34 15.66 19.94
CA GLU A 540 24.13 16.74 20.53
C GLU A 540 23.59 18.09 20.05
N GLY A 541 22.59 18.64 20.75
CA GLY A 541 21.96 19.91 20.38
C GLY A 541 20.99 19.79 19.20
N ASN A 542 20.79 20.90 18.47
CA ASN A 542 19.89 20.95 17.30
C ASN A 542 20.40 20.03 16.19
N GLN A 543 19.50 19.37 15.47
CA GLN A 543 19.88 18.68 14.24
C GLN A 543 19.70 19.60 13.02
N PRO A 544 20.43 19.34 11.92
CA PRO A 544 20.21 20.05 10.68
C PRO A 544 18.89 19.57 10.01
N PRO A 545 18.18 20.45 9.28
CA PRO A 545 17.01 20.05 8.53
C PRO A 545 17.38 19.10 7.39
N VAL A 546 16.43 18.29 6.95
CA VAL A 546 16.57 17.32 5.86
C VAL A 546 15.70 17.74 4.67
N PRO A 547 16.30 18.16 3.54
CA PRO A 547 15.57 18.45 2.31
C PRO A 547 14.87 17.21 1.78
N MET A 548 13.69 17.39 1.19
CA MET A 548 12.87 16.32 0.62
C MET A 548 12.19 16.79 -0.65
N ASP A 549 11.81 15.86 -1.52
CA ASP A 549 11.01 16.14 -2.72
C ASP A 549 11.61 17.30 -3.55
N VAL A 550 12.94 17.31 -3.72
CA VAL A 550 13.65 18.37 -4.43
C VAL A 550 13.62 18.06 -5.92
N HIS A 551 12.85 18.83 -6.69
CA HIS A 551 12.62 18.58 -8.13
C HIS A 551 12.19 19.84 -8.89
N ASN A 552 12.06 19.70 -10.22
CA ASN A 552 11.37 20.67 -11.07
C ASN A 552 10.06 20.11 -11.60
N ARG A 553 9.06 20.96 -11.83
CA ARG A 553 7.77 20.59 -12.43
C ARG A 553 7.19 21.72 -13.25
N ILE A 554 6.25 21.38 -14.14
CA ILE A 554 5.51 22.35 -14.98
C ILE A 554 6.50 23.21 -15.83
N PRO A 555 7.15 22.59 -16.83
CA PRO A 555 7.18 21.16 -17.12
C PRO A 555 8.36 20.44 -16.43
N VAL A 556 8.25 19.11 -16.24
CA VAL A 556 9.41 18.28 -15.84
C VAL A 556 10.43 18.21 -16.99
N TRP A 557 9.92 17.95 -18.19
CA TRP A 557 10.63 17.95 -19.45
C TRP A 557 10.67 19.37 -20.03
N VAL A 558 11.80 20.06 -19.90
CA VAL A 558 11.95 21.48 -20.28
C VAL A 558 12.59 21.61 -21.66
N ARG A 559 12.00 22.41 -22.54
CA ARG A 559 12.58 22.84 -23.82
C ARG A 559 12.88 24.33 -23.81
N VAL A 560 13.73 24.78 -24.73
CA VAL A 560 14.05 26.21 -24.92
C VAL A 560 12.79 27.04 -25.08
N LYS A 561 11.79 26.53 -25.82
CA LYS A 561 10.50 27.23 -26.01
C LYS A 561 9.67 27.38 -24.72
N ASP A 562 9.88 26.51 -23.73
CA ASP A 562 9.20 26.59 -22.44
C ASP A 562 9.83 27.71 -21.59
N GLY A 563 11.11 28.04 -21.82
CA GLY A 563 11.83 29.18 -21.26
C GLY A 563 12.08 29.15 -19.75
N GLY A 564 11.56 28.13 -19.06
CA GLY A 564 11.58 27.98 -17.62
C GLY A 564 10.83 26.76 -17.11
N THR A 565 10.85 26.57 -15.79
CA THR A 565 10.15 25.53 -15.03
C THR A 565 9.84 26.05 -13.63
N LEU A 566 8.99 25.35 -12.86
CA LEU A 566 8.93 25.55 -11.42
C LEU A 566 9.91 24.61 -10.71
N LEU A 567 10.54 25.09 -9.65
CA LEU A 567 11.34 24.36 -8.69
C LEU A 567 10.52 24.19 -7.42
N ARG A 568 10.56 22.98 -6.85
CA ARG A 568 9.85 22.65 -5.63
C ARG A 568 10.75 21.80 -4.74
N ALA A 569 10.63 22.04 -3.45
CA ALA A 569 11.21 21.22 -2.41
C ALA A 569 10.31 21.29 -1.18
N GLY A 570 10.38 20.25 -0.37
CA GLY A 570 10.07 20.29 1.05
C GLY A 570 11.36 20.18 1.86
N ALA A 571 11.22 20.35 3.17
CA ALA A 571 12.21 19.91 4.13
C ALA A 571 11.48 19.62 5.43
N TRP A 572 12.07 18.76 6.25
CA TRP A 572 11.60 18.52 7.60
C TRP A 572 12.77 18.64 8.56
N ASP A 573 12.44 18.89 9.80
CA ASP A 573 13.38 18.96 10.90
C ASP A 573 12.88 18.02 12.01
N VAL A 574 13.79 17.28 12.64
CA VAL A 574 13.40 16.24 13.61
C VAL A 574 12.90 16.84 14.92
N GLU A 575 13.34 18.04 15.28
CA GLU A 575 12.80 18.82 16.40
C GLU A 575 11.48 19.51 16.06
N GLY A 576 11.08 19.54 14.79
CA GLY A 576 9.90 20.26 14.32
C GLY A 576 10.14 21.76 14.19
N ASP A 577 11.40 22.19 14.11
CA ASP A 577 11.75 23.58 13.88
C ASP A 577 11.24 24.05 12.50
N ARG A 578 10.88 25.33 12.40
CA ARG A 578 10.40 25.89 11.13
C ARG A 578 11.54 25.99 10.14
N VAL A 579 11.46 25.24 9.04
CA VAL A 579 12.44 25.31 7.96
C VAL A 579 12.08 26.37 6.93
N THR A 580 13.06 27.18 6.54
CA THR A 580 13.01 28.14 5.44
C THR A 580 13.80 27.62 4.24
N LEU A 581 13.27 27.80 3.03
CA LEU A 581 13.85 27.29 1.79
C LEU A 581 14.23 28.44 0.87
N ARG A 582 15.42 28.37 0.27
CA ARG A 582 15.91 29.35 -0.71
C ARG A 582 16.50 28.66 -1.93
N TRP A 583 16.16 29.15 -3.13
CA TRP A 583 16.76 28.66 -4.37
C TRP A 583 17.70 29.68 -5.00
N SER A 584 18.73 29.18 -5.67
CA SER A 584 19.68 29.98 -6.45
C SER A 584 20.16 29.22 -7.69
N VAL A 585 20.68 29.95 -8.69
CA VAL A 585 21.34 29.36 -9.86
C VAL A 585 22.79 29.05 -9.49
N ALA A 586 23.16 27.77 -9.52
CA ALA A 586 24.53 27.33 -9.26
C ALA A 586 25.35 27.23 -10.55
N ARG A 587 24.76 26.71 -11.63
CA ARG A 587 25.39 26.58 -12.95
C ARG A 587 24.36 26.72 -14.06
N GLN A 588 24.76 27.24 -15.21
CA GLN A 588 23.94 27.35 -16.41
C GLN A 588 24.81 27.26 -17.68
N PRO A 589 24.23 26.97 -18.86
CA PRO A 589 24.95 27.05 -20.14
C PRO A 589 25.43 28.47 -20.48
N ASP A 590 26.49 28.56 -21.28
CA ASP A 590 27.00 29.84 -21.77
C ASP A 590 25.95 30.56 -22.63
N GLY A 591 25.85 31.89 -22.44
CA GLY A 591 24.83 32.72 -23.11
C GLY A 591 23.43 32.65 -22.52
N ALA A 592 23.17 31.75 -21.56
CA ALA A 592 21.93 31.75 -20.80
C ALA A 592 21.92 32.85 -19.72
N ALA A 593 20.72 33.27 -19.31
CA ALA A 593 20.52 34.26 -18.25
C ALA A 593 19.45 33.78 -17.28
N ALA A 594 19.64 32.58 -16.73
CA ALA A 594 18.68 31.96 -15.83
C ALA A 594 18.53 32.75 -14.53
N ARG A 595 17.29 32.78 -14.04
CA ARG A 595 16.90 33.47 -12.81
C ARG A 595 15.94 32.60 -12.04
N VAL A 596 15.99 32.71 -10.72
CA VAL A 596 15.06 32.02 -9.82
C VAL A 596 14.40 33.05 -8.92
N GLU A 597 13.07 33.05 -8.90
CA GLU A 597 12.25 33.96 -8.10
C GLU A 597 11.25 33.16 -7.25
N GLU A 598 10.96 33.65 -6.05
CA GLU A 598 9.94 33.04 -5.20
C GLU A 598 8.55 33.33 -5.79
N GLY A 599 7.75 32.28 -5.99
CA GLY A 599 6.39 32.34 -6.51
C GLY A 599 5.33 32.13 -5.44
N GLU A 600 4.08 31.94 -5.86
CA GLU A 600 2.98 31.68 -4.94
C GLU A 600 3.07 30.29 -4.28
N LYS A 601 2.57 30.18 -3.04
CA LYS A 601 2.43 28.91 -2.29
C LYS A 601 3.76 28.15 -2.11
N GLY A 602 4.89 28.84 -2.06
CA GLY A 602 6.21 28.25 -1.79
C GLY A 602 6.86 27.52 -2.98
N ALA A 603 6.29 27.65 -4.19
CA ALA A 603 6.98 27.22 -5.41
C ALA A 603 7.94 28.32 -5.89
N TRP A 604 9.09 27.94 -6.44
CA TRP A 604 10.05 28.88 -7.01
C TRP A 604 10.03 28.79 -8.52
N LYS A 605 10.07 29.91 -9.22
CA LYS A 605 10.02 29.94 -10.69
C LYS A 605 11.42 30.14 -11.25
N ALA A 606 11.88 29.18 -12.04
CA ALA A 606 13.08 29.29 -12.84
C ALA A 606 12.72 29.80 -14.24
N THR A 607 13.39 30.86 -14.70
CA THR A 607 13.19 31.47 -16.03
C THR A 607 14.54 31.75 -16.69
N GLY A 608 14.55 32.19 -17.95
CA GLY A 608 15.79 32.51 -18.68
C GLY A 608 16.54 31.28 -19.16
N MET A 609 15.84 30.15 -19.26
CA MET A 609 16.35 28.87 -19.72
C MET A 609 16.29 28.79 -21.26
N THR A 610 17.00 29.71 -21.93
CA THR A 610 16.88 29.98 -23.36
C THR A 610 17.92 29.28 -24.24
N VAL A 611 18.80 28.48 -23.65
CA VAL A 611 19.89 27.77 -24.35
C VAL A 611 19.79 26.29 -23.97
N PRO A 612 19.89 25.36 -24.94
CA PRO A 612 19.93 23.93 -24.61
C PRO A 612 21.12 23.59 -23.69
N GLY A 613 20.92 22.66 -22.76
CA GLY A 613 21.95 22.19 -21.83
C GLY A 613 21.45 22.09 -20.39
N ASP A 614 22.38 21.73 -19.50
CA ASP A 614 22.06 21.51 -18.08
C ASP A 614 22.11 22.82 -17.28
N TYR A 615 21.00 23.10 -16.59
CA TYR A 615 20.91 24.14 -15.57
C TYR A 615 20.95 23.48 -14.18
N VAL A 616 21.83 23.94 -13.30
CA VAL A 616 21.94 23.42 -11.93
C VAL A 616 21.45 24.49 -10.97
N PHE A 617 20.45 24.13 -10.18
CA PHE A 617 19.87 24.99 -9.15
C PHE A 617 20.23 24.45 -7.76
N ARG A 618 20.60 25.35 -6.85
CA ARG A 618 20.94 25.02 -5.46
C ARG A 618 19.79 25.42 -4.54
N LEU A 619 19.24 24.45 -3.83
CA LEU A 619 18.34 24.63 -2.70
C LEU A 619 19.16 24.78 -1.42
N GLU A 620 18.84 25.75 -0.60
CA GLU A 620 19.32 25.89 0.77
C GLU A 620 18.13 25.79 1.74
N ALA A 621 18.22 24.91 2.73
CA ALA A 621 17.22 24.70 3.77
C ALA A 621 17.82 25.08 5.13
N SER A 622 17.17 25.99 5.86
CA SER A 622 17.62 26.47 7.17
C SER A 622 16.50 26.44 8.21
N ASP A 623 16.80 25.86 9.37
CA ASP A 623 16.00 25.84 10.60
C ASP A 623 16.31 27.05 11.52
N GLY A 624 17.19 27.96 11.10
CA GLY A 624 17.70 29.08 11.91
C GLY A 624 18.96 28.78 12.74
N HIS A 625 19.36 27.51 12.87
CA HIS A 625 20.57 27.05 13.58
C HIS A 625 21.61 26.47 12.62
N HIS A 626 21.14 25.65 11.69
CA HIS A 626 21.88 24.99 10.63
C HIS A 626 21.39 25.47 9.25
N THR A 627 22.20 25.21 8.25
CA THR A 627 21.81 25.36 6.84
C THR A 627 22.44 24.21 6.06
N VAL A 628 21.61 23.50 5.30
CA VAL A 628 22.05 22.43 4.40
C VAL A 628 21.69 22.80 2.96
N ALA A 629 22.41 22.22 2.00
CA ALA A 629 22.18 22.49 0.59
C ALA A 629 22.02 21.21 -0.23
N ALA A 630 21.19 21.28 -1.28
CA ALA A 630 21.02 20.23 -2.29
C ALA A 630 21.06 20.87 -3.69
N GLU A 631 21.59 20.15 -4.69
CA GLU A 631 21.65 20.63 -6.07
C GLU A 631 20.76 19.79 -6.99
N HIS A 632 19.96 20.47 -7.82
CA HIS A 632 19.05 19.87 -8.80
C HIS A 632 19.45 20.26 -10.21
N THR A 633 19.67 19.25 -11.07
CA THR A 633 19.96 19.48 -12.49
C THR A 633 18.69 19.40 -13.32
N VAL A 634 18.44 20.41 -14.13
CA VAL A 634 17.34 20.52 -15.09
C VAL A 634 17.92 20.58 -16.50
N PRO A 635 17.86 19.46 -17.25
CA PRO A 635 18.23 19.46 -18.66
C PRO A 635 17.20 20.23 -19.49
N VAL A 636 17.69 21.12 -20.37
CA VAL A 636 16.88 21.88 -21.32
C VAL A 636 17.18 21.42 -22.74
N TYR A 637 16.12 21.05 -23.45
CA TYR A 637 16.21 20.55 -24.82
C TYR A 637 15.93 21.63 -25.86
N PRO A 638 16.42 21.49 -27.10
CA PRO A 638 16.09 22.39 -28.21
C PRO A 638 14.59 22.64 -28.40
#